data_AF-A0A831Z2R8-F1
#
_entry.id   AF-A0A831Z2R8-F1
#
_cell.length_a   1.000
_cell.length_b   1.000
_cell.length_c   1.000
_cell.angle_alpha   90.00
_cell.angle_beta   90.00
_cell.angle_gamma   90.00
#
_symmetry.space_group_name_H-M   'P 1'
#
loop_
_entity.id
_entity.type
_entity.pdbx_description
1 polymer ?
#
loop_
_entity_poly.entity_id
_entity_poly.type
_entity_poly.pdbx_seq_one_letter_code
_entity_poly.pdbx_strand_id
1 'polypeptide(L)'
;MGLDKIWDLLLQISLPFETRLAILVTLIGTVVFANTTHWIIKSRPSWFGITSRLQSLQNWGFNLPQNRILRDLDIAWWRTLLAEFMFLRHGNFIPYSIFALVVSAALIITAFLSRPFIVSASPGNGAYLTSADEPLAVEFSLPINEETVKLYVSPEVMGYWEFEKTVFGLPLKWKAKFYPEESFFPGQKIVIYAVGLRARWGKEELHEQAVELFAPKLPRIAATAPQDGDINVSLTADFTVEYDAVLGKFVETSFQITPFAEFSIVEEKKRQILKFREPLEQNQDYHVKVFQTPRSYRVLDNENLERGKTEEIGSFLFKTVATPFIESYTPEGTGASPTSPLTIRFSQAMDQPSVEDHFTITPQTEGQVSWSDDRTLIFTPASPWQKETGYEIRLAAGITSMVGGTTSQDIVLNFETVGRVKVLSFSPAAGTSGLDPTQTNIAVEFDQAVDPASAQQSFSLTPAVSGSFSWDGNKMVFHSAGKLAYSTSYKVKIAAGVKTTEGLDSTEEFQSSFTTKSDTFVLNIPQYYQNPRTETFNCNLVAVQMALAYKGISVTQEEVKTGLGVGQNPDADWVEGYGTHTGPVSAYLASKGVSHAIKTSWNVADLAREVEKGNPVILWWYNRYSTPMGTKILPGGYTGYNGMHSEVVRGFVGSSSNPSYLLVNDPWRGQLTYSQALFNSTWSYLNYTAIVVY
;
A
#
# COMPACT_ATOMS: atom_id res chain seq x y z
N MET A 1 38.49 -41.24 -64.13
CA MET A 1 38.56 -41.36 -62.66
C MET A 1 39.15 -42.73 -62.38
N GLY A 2 40.22 -42.83 -61.58
CA GLY A 2 40.84 -44.13 -61.28
C GLY A 2 39.88 -45.05 -60.53
N LEU A 3 40.02 -46.36 -60.71
CA LEU A 3 39.19 -47.39 -60.07
C LEU A 3 39.25 -47.32 -58.54
N ASP A 4 40.39 -46.93 -58.00
CA ASP A 4 40.65 -46.57 -56.61
C ASP A 4 39.76 -45.43 -56.10
N LYS A 5 39.61 -44.34 -56.86
CA LYS A 5 38.76 -43.20 -56.46
C LYS A 5 37.27 -43.51 -56.54
N ILE A 6 36.85 -44.38 -57.46
CA ILE A 6 35.45 -44.84 -57.54
C ILE A 6 35.16 -45.81 -56.38
N TRP A 7 36.13 -46.65 -56.01
CA TRP A 7 36.05 -47.56 -54.87
C TRP A 7 35.98 -46.82 -53.54
N ASP A 8 36.79 -45.79 -53.35
CA ASP A 8 36.71 -44.91 -52.17
C ASP A 8 35.39 -44.13 -52.10
N LEU A 9 34.87 -43.67 -53.25
CA LEU A 9 33.56 -43.03 -53.33
C LEU A 9 32.43 -44.00 -52.92
N LEU A 10 32.51 -45.26 -53.33
CA LEU A 10 31.52 -46.30 -53.00
C LEU A 10 31.59 -46.74 -51.53
N LEU A 11 32.77 -46.73 -50.91
CA LEU A 11 32.97 -46.98 -49.48
C LEU A 11 32.48 -45.83 -48.59
N GLN A 12 32.49 -44.59 -49.11
CA GLN A 12 31.97 -43.40 -48.42
C GLN A 12 30.45 -43.23 -48.52
N ILE A 13 29.80 -43.95 -49.44
CA ILE A 13 28.36 -43.91 -49.63
C ILE A 13 27.71 -44.87 -48.62
N SER A 14 27.38 -44.35 -47.43
CA SER A 14 26.67 -45.06 -46.35
C SER A 14 25.18 -45.27 -46.68
N LEU A 15 24.90 -46.03 -47.74
CA LEU A 15 23.54 -46.36 -48.18
C LEU A 15 22.99 -47.60 -47.47
N PRO A 16 21.68 -47.60 -47.14
CA PRO A 16 20.98 -48.79 -46.67
C PRO A 16 21.18 -49.99 -47.60
N PHE A 17 21.13 -51.19 -47.03
CA PHE A 17 21.34 -52.43 -47.78
C PHE A 17 20.38 -52.52 -48.97
N GLU A 18 19.11 -52.13 -48.81
CA GLU A 18 18.13 -52.21 -49.89
C GLU A 18 18.41 -51.20 -51.00
N THR A 19 18.96 -50.02 -50.68
CA THR A 19 19.33 -49.03 -51.70
C THR A 19 20.50 -49.51 -52.53
N ARG A 20 21.50 -50.14 -51.89
CA ARG A 20 22.61 -50.78 -52.62
C ARG A 20 22.12 -51.94 -53.48
N LEU A 21 21.19 -52.74 -52.97
CA LEU A 21 20.58 -53.84 -53.71
C LEU A 21 19.71 -53.34 -54.88
N ALA A 22 18.99 -52.23 -54.72
CA ALA A 22 18.21 -51.61 -55.77
C ALA A 22 19.10 -51.04 -56.88
N ILE A 23 20.15 -50.28 -56.52
CA ILE A 23 21.16 -49.79 -57.48
C ILE A 23 21.75 -50.94 -58.28
N LEU A 24 22.04 -52.06 -57.61
CA LEU A 24 22.56 -53.26 -58.24
C LEU A 24 21.56 -53.86 -59.25
N VAL A 25 20.31 -54.06 -58.84
CA VAL A 25 19.25 -54.58 -59.72
C VAL A 25 19.04 -53.65 -60.90
N THR A 26 19.09 -52.34 -60.71
CA THR A 26 18.98 -51.35 -61.79
C THR A 26 20.18 -51.39 -62.74
N LEU A 27 21.41 -51.52 -62.24
CA LEU A 27 22.61 -51.66 -63.08
C LEU A 27 22.55 -52.92 -63.94
N ILE A 28 22.23 -54.07 -63.33
CA ILE A 28 22.05 -55.34 -64.04
C ILE A 28 20.91 -55.22 -65.05
N GLY A 29 19.77 -54.66 -64.65
CA GLY A 29 18.62 -54.42 -65.52
C GLY A 29 18.95 -53.51 -66.72
N THR A 30 19.78 -52.48 -66.51
CA THR A 30 20.22 -51.57 -67.58
C THR A 30 21.15 -52.28 -68.56
N VAL A 31 22.07 -53.12 -68.07
CA VAL A 31 22.97 -53.94 -68.92
C VAL A 31 22.18 -54.99 -69.70
N VAL A 32 21.20 -55.64 -69.07
CA VAL A 32 20.29 -56.56 -69.73
C VAL A 32 19.50 -55.82 -70.81
N PHE A 33 18.86 -54.70 -70.48
CA PHE A 33 18.10 -53.88 -71.44
C PHE A 33 18.94 -53.40 -72.62
N ALA A 34 20.18 -52.96 -72.39
CA ALA A 34 21.13 -52.58 -73.44
C ALA A 34 21.47 -53.76 -74.36
N ASN A 35 21.64 -54.97 -73.80
CA ASN A 35 21.86 -56.18 -74.60
C ASN A 35 20.60 -56.64 -75.35
N THR A 36 19.41 -56.53 -74.76
CA THR A 36 18.15 -56.88 -75.43
C THR A 36 17.86 -55.92 -76.57
N THR A 37 18.07 -54.61 -76.37
CA THR A 37 17.93 -53.61 -77.44
C THR A 37 18.96 -53.81 -78.55
N HIS A 38 20.23 -54.10 -78.23
CA HIS A 38 21.24 -54.49 -79.22
C HIS A 38 20.82 -55.75 -80.00
N TRP A 39 20.33 -56.80 -79.32
CA TRP A 39 19.85 -58.03 -79.95
C TRP A 39 18.64 -57.79 -80.86
N ILE A 40 17.65 -57.00 -80.42
CA ILE A 40 16.48 -56.62 -81.23
C ILE A 40 16.93 -55.84 -82.49
N ILE A 41 17.86 -54.90 -82.34
CA ILE A 41 18.41 -54.10 -83.46
C ILE A 41 19.19 -54.99 -84.44
N LYS A 42 19.95 -55.98 -83.95
CA LYS A 42 20.72 -56.93 -84.77
C LYS A 42 19.83 -57.97 -85.48
N SER A 43 18.69 -58.32 -84.90
CA SER A 43 17.77 -59.36 -85.38
C SER A 43 16.70 -58.85 -86.36
N ARG A 44 16.58 -57.53 -86.57
CA ARG A 44 15.69 -56.97 -87.59
C ARG A 44 16.41 -56.83 -88.94
N PRO A 45 15.93 -57.47 -90.02
CA PRO A 45 16.58 -57.38 -91.34
C PRO A 45 16.49 -56.00 -91.99
N SER A 46 15.48 -55.19 -91.65
CA SER A 46 15.31 -53.84 -92.21
C SER A 46 14.57 -52.92 -91.23
N TRP A 47 15.03 -51.68 -91.14
CA TRP A 47 14.28 -50.57 -90.54
C TRP A 47 13.62 -49.80 -91.68
N PHE A 48 12.31 -49.54 -91.58
CA PHE A 48 11.51 -48.96 -92.65
C PHE A 48 11.92 -47.52 -92.93
N GLY A 49 12.70 -47.31 -94.00
CA GLY A 49 12.98 -46.00 -94.56
C GLY A 49 11.74 -45.44 -95.28
N ILE A 50 11.60 -44.11 -95.26
CA ILE A 50 10.50 -43.38 -95.92
C ILE A 50 10.41 -43.75 -97.41
N THR A 51 11.54 -44.06 -98.04
CA THR A 51 11.64 -44.55 -99.42
C THR A 51 10.97 -45.91 -99.66
N SER A 52 11.00 -46.87 -98.72
CA SER A 52 10.32 -48.16 -98.90
C SER A 52 8.79 -48.03 -98.78
N ARG A 53 8.32 -47.06 -97.97
CA ARG A 53 6.89 -46.75 -97.81
C ARG A 53 6.35 -45.92 -98.98
N LEU A 54 7.17 -45.06 -99.59
CA LEU A 54 6.84 -44.34 -100.81
C LEU A 54 6.81 -45.27 -102.04
N GLN A 55 7.72 -46.26 -102.11
CA GLN A 55 7.70 -47.29 -103.16
C GLN A 55 6.46 -48.19 -103.08
N SER A 56 5.98 -48.51 -101.87
CA SER A 56 4.72 -49.27 -101.72
C SER A 56 3.49 -48.44 -102.13
N LEU A 57 3.50 -47.12 -101.91
CA LEU A 57 2.44 -46.22 -102.35
C LEU A 57 2.43 -46.03 -103.88
N GLN A 58 3.61 -46.02 -104.53
CA GLN A 58 3.73 -46.01 -105.99
C GLN A 58 3.26 -47.34 -106.63
N ASN A 59 3.56 -48.48 -106.00
CA ASN A 59 3.06 -49.80 -106.40
C ASN A 59 1.54 -49.97 -106.20
N TRP A 60 0.92 -49.09 -105.42
CA TRP A 60 -0.54 -48.99 -105.24
C TRP A 60 -1.19 -47.93 -106.15
N GLY A 61 -0.47 -47.43 -107.16
CA GLY A 61 -1.03 -46.59 -108.22
C GLY A 61 -1.05 -45.08 -107.95
N PHE A 62 -0.41 -44.60 -106.87
CA PHE A 62 -0.31 -43.16 -106.60
C PHE A 62 0.89 -42.54 -107.34
N ASN A 63 0.62 -41.52 -108.17
CA ASN A 63 1.65 -40.77 -108.90
C ASN A 63 2.20 -39.66 -108.00
N LEU A 64 3.41 -39.86 -107.45
CA LEU A 64 4.04 -38.93 -106.52
C LEU A 64 5.06 -38.03 -107.25
N PRO A 65 5.09 -36.70 -107.00
CA PRO A 65 6.03 -35.79 -107.65
C PRO A 65 7.47 -36.07 -107.21
N GLN A 66 8.41 -36.11 -108.17
CA GLN A 66 9.83 -36.25 -107.89
C GLN A 66 10.39 -35.00 -107.21
N ASN A 67 10.39 -35.00 -105.87
CA ASN A 67 10.90 -33.87 -105.09
C ASN A 67 12.31 -34.18 -104.55
N ARG A 68 13.30 -33.41 -105.00
CA ARG A 68 14.74 -33.58 -104.71
C ARG A 68 15.04 -33.46 -103.21
N ILE A 69 14.23 -32.69 -102.48
CA ILE A 69 14.34 -32.43 -101.03
C ILE A 69 14.14 -33.71 -100.18
N LEU A 70 13.26 -34.62 -100.59
CA LEU A 70 13.05 -35.89 -99.86
C LEU A 70 14.23 -36.84 -99.99
N ARG A 71 15.00 -36.72 -101.07
CA ARG A 71 16.18 -37.54 -101.35
C ARG A 71 17.42 -37.02 -100.60
N ASP A 72 17.49 -35.70 -100.35
CA ASP A 72 18.59 -35.08 -99.60
C ASP A 72 18.40 -35.22 -98.07
N LEU A 73 17.15 -35.21 -97.58
CA LEU A 73 16.82 -35.61 -96.20
C LEU A 73 17.22 -37.06 -95.91
N ASP A 74 17.08 -37.97 -96.89
CA ASP A 74 17.51 -39.37 -96.83
C ASP A 74 19.04 -39.56 -96.89
N ILE A 75 19.85 -38.51 -97.09
CA ILE A 75 21.33 -38.63 -97.12
C ILE A 75 21.97 -38.02 -95.87
N ALA A 76 21.40 -36.93 -95.33
CA ALA A 76 21.90 -36.29 -94.11
C ALA A 76 21.46 -37.01 -92.82
N TRP A 77 20.18 -37.39 -92.68
CA TRP A 77 19.69 -38.18 -91.54
C TRP A 77 20.26 -39.61 -91.53
N TRP A 78 20.49 -40.17 -92.72
CA TRP A 78 20.97 -41.54 -92.90
C TRP A 78 22.44 -41.68 -92.51
N ARG A 79 23.26 -40.64 -92.63
CA ARG A 79 24.69 -40.71 -92.27
C ARG A 79 24.94 -40.64 -90.76
N THR A 80 24.18 -39.86 -90.01
CA THR A 80 24.27 -39.82 -88.54
C THR A 80 23.61 -41.04 -87.90
N LEU A 81 22.43 -41.45 -88.40
CA LEU A 81 21.80 -42.69 -87.94
C LEU A 81 22.57 -43.92 -88.40
N LEU A 82 23.20 -43.99 -89.58
CA LEU A 82 24.11 -45.11 -89.89
C LEU A 82 25.38 -45.06 -89.07
N ALA A 83 25.92 -43.90 -88.70
CA ALA A 83 27.11 -43.87 -87.85
C ALA A 83 26.78 -44.46 -86.46
N GLU A 84 25.68 -44.04 -85.82
CA GLU A 84 25.23 -44.60 -84.55
C GLU A 84 24.71 -46.04 -84.69
N PHE A 85 24.02 -46.38 -85.78
CA PHE A 85 23.50 -47.72 -86.06
C PHE A 85 24.60 -48.70 -86.47
N MET A 86 25.61 -48.30 -87.25
CA MET A 86 26.78 -49.14 -87.54
C MET A 86 27.65 -49.27 -86.30
N PHE A 87 27.77 -48.22 -85.48
CA PHE A 87 28.40 -48.33 -84.16
C PHE A 87 27.66 -49.34 -83.28
N LEU A 88 26.33 -49.31 -83.22
CA LEU A 88 25.49 -50.26 -82.47
C LEU A 88 25.35 -51.66 -83.11
N ARG A 89 25.41 -51.81 -84.44
CA ARG A 89 25.22 -53.06 -85.19
C ARG A 89 26.53 -53.81 -85.46
N HIS A 90 27.65 -53.10 -85.54
CA HIS A 90 28.99 -53.66 -85.80
C HIS A 90 29.98 -53.45 -84.65
N GLY A 91 29.67 -52.59 -83.68
CA GLY A 91 30.39 -52.55 -82.40
C GLY A 91 30.16 -53.85 -81.62
N ASN A 92 31.24 -54.51 -81.24
CA ASN A 92 31.16 -55.69 -80.38
C ASN A 92 30.97 -55.22 -78.92
N PHE A 93 29.73 -55.01 -78.51
CA PHE A 93 29.39 -54.61 -77.13
C PHE A 93 29.46 -55.77 -76.13
N ILE A 94 29.52 -57.02 -76.63
CA ILE A 94 29.62 -58.22 -75.80
C ILE A 94 30.79 -58.16 -74.80
N PRO A 95 32.04 -57.85 -75.19
CA PRO A 95 33.15 -57.74 -74.22
C PRO A 95 32.94 -56.63 -73.19
N TYR A 96 32.32 -55.50 -73.53
CA TYR A 96 32.04 -54.43 -72.57
C TYR A 96 30.89 -54.78 -71.62
N SER A 97 29.83 -55.44 -72.13
CA SER A 97 28.73 -55.97 -71.33
C SER A 97 29.20 -57.10 -70.39
N ILE A 98 30.03 -58.02 -70.88
CA ILE A 98 30.65 -59.08 -70.08
C ILE A 98 31.58 -58.47 -69.04
N PHE A 99 32.42 -57.51 -69.43
CA PHE A 99 33.30 -56.81 -68.49
C PHE A 99 32.48 -56.08 -67.42
N ALA A 100 31.42 -55.35 -67.80
CA ALA A 100 30.52 -54.71 -66.86
C ALA A 100 29.80 -55.72 -65.96
N LEU A 101 29.39 -56.89 -66.47
CA LEU A 101 28.79 -57.97 -65.68
C LEU A 101 29.79 -58.61 -64.72
N VAL A 102 31.02 -58.86 -65.16
CA VAL A 102 32.09 -59.45 -64.34
C VAL A 102 32.54 -58.47 -63.26
N VAL A 103 32.73 -57.19 -63.61
CA VAL A 103 33.02 -56.14 -62.63
C VAL A 103 31.85 -56.00 -61.67
N SER A 104 30.61 -55.95 -62.16
CA SER A 104 29.43 -55.90 -61.27
C SER A 104 29.35 -57.13 -60.37
N ALA A 105 29.56 -58.34 -60.89
CA ALA A 105 29.57 -59.57 -60.10
C ALA A 105 30.72 -59.61 -59.09
N ALA A 106 31.91 -59.11 -59.43
CA ALA A 106 33.03 -58.99 -58.52
C ALA A 106 32.75 -57.95 -57.42
N LEU A 107 32.14 -56.81 -57.76
CA LEU A 107 31.69 -55.79 -56.81
C LEU A 107 30.59 -56.33 -55.88
N ILE A 108 29.68 -57.17 -56.39
CA ILE A 108 28.67 -57.87 -55.59
C ILE A 108 29.34 -58.82 -54.59
N ILE A 109 30.18 -59.73 -55.09
CA ILE A 109 30.83 -60.75 -54.27
C ILE A 109 31.68 -60.08 -53.18
N THR A 110 32.44 -59.04 -53.52
CA THR A 110 33.23 -58.28 -52.54
C THR A 110 32.37 -57.51 -51.55
N ALA A 111 31.24 -56.94 -51.96
CA ALA A 111 30.30 -56.28 -51.04
C ALA A 111 29.69 -57.27 -50.04
N PHE A 112 29.26 -58.46 -50.48
CA PHE A 112 28.68 -59.50 -49.62
C PHE A 112 29.69 -60.23 -48.73
N LEU A 113 30.99 -60.08 -48.99
CA LEU A 113 32.10 -60.64 -48.20
C LEU A 113 32.80 -59.58 -47.32
N SER A 114 32.31 -58.34 -47.28
CA SER A 114 32.86 -57.29 -46.44
C SER A 114 32.41 -57.42 -44.98
N ARG A 115 33.15 -56.79 -44.05
CA ARG A 115 32.83 -56.86 -42.61
C ARG A 115 31.54 -56.05 -42.32
N PRO A 116 30.50 -56.65 -41.71
CA PRO A 116 29.29 -55.91 -41.35
C PRO A 116 29.58 -54.91 -40.22
N PHE A 117 28.89 -53.78 -40.26
CA PHE A 117 28.93 -52.76 -39.22
C PHE A 117 27.55 -52.15 -39.03
N ILE A 118 27.30 -51.49 -37.90
CA ILE A 118 26.05 -50.78 -37.64
C ILE A 118 26.04 -49.49 -38.47
N VAL A 119 25.10 -49.39 -39.39
CA VAL A 119 24.92 -48.23 -40.27
C VAL A 119 24.11 -47.15 -39.58
N SER A 120 23.07 -47.57 -38.85
CA SER A 120 22.15 -46.66 -38.19
C SER A 120 21.59 -47.31 -36.93
N ALA A 121 21.09 -46.45 -36.05
CA ALA A 121 20.25 -46.85 -34.94
C ALA A 121 19.04 -45.94 -34.87
N SER A 122 17.96 -46.43 -34.25
CA SER A 122 16.76 -45.65 -33.95
C SER A 122 16.38 -45.87 -32.48
N PRO A 123 16.43 -44.84 -31.62
CA PRO A 123 16.98 -43.51 -31.86
C PRO A 123 18.45 -43.52 -32.33
N GLY A 124 18.90 -42.42 -32.95
CA GLY A 124 20.25 -42.33 -33.52
C GLY A 124 21.35 -42.31 -32.45
N ASN A 125 22.59 -42.62 -32.84
CA ASN A 125 23.73 -42.62 -31.91
C ASN A 125 23.88 -41.26 -31.19
N GLY A 126 23.95 -41.28 -29.86
CA GLY A 126 23.98 -40.12 -28.98
C GLY A 126 22.62 -39.45 -28.73
N ALA A 127 21.52 -39.95 -29.29
CA ALA A 127 20.19 -39.38 -29.14
C ALA A 127 19.51 -39.81 -27.83
N TYR A 128 18.53 -39.01 -27.42
CA TYR A 128 17.65 -39.30 -26.30
C TYR A 128 16.38 -39.96 -26.81
N LEU A 129 15.92 -40.97 -26.08
CA LEU A 129 14.59 -41.54 -26.25
C LEU A 129 13.52 -40.50 -25.93
N THR A 130 12.37 -40.62 -26.59
CA THR A 130 11.17 -39.80 -26.33
C THR A 130 10.33 -40.36 -25.19
N SER A 131 10.31 -41.68 -25.03
CA SER A 131 9.71 -42.42 -23.90
C SER A 131 10.66 -43.47 -23.38
N ALA A 132 10.55 -43.82 -22.10
CA ALA A 132 11.49 -44.73 -21.45
C ALA A 132 11.33 -46.21 -21.87
N ASP A 133 10.24 -46.52 -22.56
CA ASP A 133 9.88 -47.83 -23.13
C ASP A 133 9.91 -47.81 -24.67
N GLU A 134 10.52 -46.79 -25.28
CA GLU A 134 10.66 -46.70 -26.72
C GLU A 134 11.51 -47.88 -27.26
N PRO A 135 11.02 -48.62 -28.29
CA PRO A 135 11.81 -49.68 -28.90
C PRO A 135 13.11 -49.16 -29.51
N LEU A 136 14.19 -49.94 -29.34
CA LEU A 136 15.51 -49.60 -29.87
C LEU A 136 15.78 -50.40 -31.13
N ALA A 137 16.28 -49.78 -32.20
CA ALA A 137 16.63 -50.50 -33.43
C ALA A 137 18.08 -50.28 -33.83
N VAL A 138 18.71 -51.30 -34.41
CA VAL A 138 20.01 -51.20 -35.09
C VAL A 138 19.92 -51.81 -36.49
N GLU A 139 20.49 -51.12 -37.47
CA GLU A 139 20.58 -51.57 -38.86
C GLU A 139 22.04 -51.86 -39.22
N PHE A 140 22.26 -53.02 -39.82
CA PHE A 140 23.58 -53.49 -40.22
C PHE A 140 23.81 -53.23 -41.71
N SER A 141 25.08 -53.01 -42.06
CA SER A 141 25.51 -52.75 -43.44
C SER A 141 25.34 -53.97 -44.34
N LEU A 142 25.15 -55.16 -43.79
CA LEU A 142 24.95 -56.40 -44.54
C LEU A 142 24.04 -57.35 -43.75
N PRO A 143 23.44 -58.36 -44.42
CA PRO A 143 22.81 -59.47 -43.73
C PRO A 143 23.81 -60.18 -42.79
N ILE A 144 23.44 -60.31 -41.52
CA ILE A 144 24.28 -60.86 -40.45
C ILE A 144 24.02 -62.35 -40.22
N ASN A 145 25.01 -63.06 -39.68
CA ASN A 145 24.87 -64.44 -39.22
C ASN A 145 24.29 -64.48 -37.78
N GLU A 146 23.06 -64.99 -37.69
CA GLU A 146 22.25 -65.08 -36.47
C GLU A 146 22.79 -66.07 -35.43
N GLU A 147 23.54 -67.08 -35.88
CA GLU A 147 24.09 -68.11 -34.99
C GLU A 147 25.27 -67.58 -34.18
N THR A 148 25.94 -66.54 -34.68
CA THR A 148 27.14 -65.97 -34.04
C THR A 148 26.88 -64.62 -33.37
N VAL A 149 25.99 -63.81 -33.91
CA VAL A 149 25.69 -62.48 -33.36
C VAL A 149 24.83 -62.57 -32.11
N LYS A 150 25.25 -61.91 -31.04
CA LYS A 150 24.47 -61.70 -29.82
C LYS A 150 24.31 -60.22 -29.57
N LEU A 151 23.08 -59.81 -29.26
CA LEU A 151 22.73 -58.43 -28.97
C LEU A 151 22.41 -58.28 -27.49
N TYR A 152 22.99 -57.26 -26.87
CA TYR A 152 22.79 -56.91 -25.46
C TYR A 152 22.42 -55.44 -25.34
N VAL A 153 21.67 -55.10 -24.30
CA VAL A 153 21.39 -53.71 -23.91
C VAL A 153 21.92 -53.50 -22.48
N SER A 154 22.60 -52.39 -22.26
CA SER A 154 23.11 -51.96 -20.95
C SER A 154 22.55 -50.57 -20.61
N PRO A 155 21.97 -50.33 -19.43
CA PRO A 155 21.72 -51.30 -18.37
C PRO A 155 20.77 -52.41 -18.83
N GLU A 156 20.90 -53.58 -18.21
CA GLU A 156 20.07 -54.73 -18.54
C GLU A 156 18.63 -54.45 -18.07
N VAL A 157 17.69 -54.47 -19.00
CA VAL A 157 16.25 -54.37 -18.76
C VAL A 157 15.58 -55.56 -19.43
N MET A 158 14.49 -56.07 -18.85
CA MET A 158 13.74 -57.16 -19.47
C MET A 158 13.15 -56.70 -20.80
N GLY A 159 13.19 -57.58 -21.80
CA GLY A 159 12.70 -57.31 -23.15
C GLY A 159 13.12 -58.40 -24.14
N TYR A 160 12.72 -58.26 -25.39
CA TYR A 160 13.04 -59.23 -26.44
C TYR A 160 13.54 -58.57 -27.73
N TRP A 161 14.42 -59.28 -28.44
CA TRP A 161 14.93 -58.88 -29.74
C TRP A 161 14.13 -59.53 -30.87
N GLU A 162 13.64 -58.71 -31.79
CA GLU A 162 13.06 -59.14 -33.05
C GLU A 162 13.98 -58.75 -34.21
N PHE A 163 14.32 -59.74 -35.05
CA PHE A 163 15.05 -59.47 -36.29
C PHE A 163 14.08 -59.37 -37.46
N GLU A 164 14.17 -58.29 -38.23
CA GLU A 164 13.37 -58.14 -39.44
C GLU A 164 13.81 -59.15 -40.51
N LYS A 165 12.83 -59.83 -41.10
CA LYS A 165 13.01 -60.88 -42.10
C LYS A 165 12.24 -60.45 -43.34
N THR A 166 12.89 -59.82 -44.30
CA THR A 166 12.58 -59.89 -45.75
C THR A 166 13.25 -58.72 -46.47
N VAL A 167 14.02 -59.03 -47.51
CA VAL A 167 14.37 -58.06 -48.56
C VAL A 167 14.04 -58.73 -49.90
N PHE A 168 13.08 -58.18 -50.65
CA PHE A 168 12.57 -58.76 -51.92
C PHE A 168 12.14 -60.24 -51.83
N GLY A 169 11.53 -60.65 -50.72
CA GLY A 169 11.07 -62.04 -50.50
C GLY A 169 12.15 -63.02 -50.00
N LEU A 170 13.41 -62.57 -49.87
CA LEU A 170 14.49 -63.38 -49.30
C LEU A 170 14.58 -63.19 -47.78
N PRO A 171 14.74 -64.25 -46.97
CA PRO A 171 14.79 -64.19 -45.51
C PRO A 171 16.14 -63.67 -45.01
N LEU A 172 16.49 -62.43 -45.37
CA LEU A 172 17.74 -61.75 -44.98
C LEU A 172 17.50 -60.90 -43.74
N LYS A 173 18.30 -61.12 -42.70
CA LYS A 173 18.27 -60.36 -41.45
C LYS A 173 19.40 -59.34 -41.44
N TRP A 174 19.04 -58.07 -41.40
CA TRP A 174 19.99 -56.95 -41.42
C TRP A 174 19.53 -55.81 -40.50
N LYS A 175 18.41 -55.98 -39.80
CA LYS A 175 17.87 -55.03 -38.82
C LYS A 175 17.36 -55.79 -37.60
N ALA A 176 17.67 -55.29 -36.42
CA ALA A 176 17.22 -55.84 -35.15
C ALA A 176 16.54 -54.76 -34.32
N LYS A 177 15.42 -55.09 -33.69
CA LYS A 177 14.64 -54.22 -32.81
C LYS A 177 14.53 -54.85 -31.43
N PHE A 178 14.80 -54.09 -30.38
CA PHE A 178 14.60 -54.46 -29.00
C PHE A 178 13.31 -53.83 -28.49
N TYR A 179 12.42 -54.66 -27.96
CA TYR A 179 11.18 -54.24 -27.31
C TYR A 179 11.34 -54.39 -25.80
N PRO A 180 11.49 -53.29 -25.04
CA PRO A 180 11.57 -53.35 -23.59
C PRO A 180 10.21 -53.79 -22.99
N GLU A 181 10.27 -54.72 -22.04
CA GLU A 181 9.15 -55.08 -21.14
C GLU A 181 9.22 -54.27 -19.83
N GLU A 182 10.40 -53.75 -19.51
CA GLU A 182 10.66 -52.82 -18.42
C GLU A 182 11.31 -51.55 -18.98
N SER A 183 10.87 -50.38 -18.52
CA SER A 183 11.37 -49.11 -19.01
C SER A 183 12.75 -48.77 -18.42
N PHE A 184 13.56 -48.04 -19.19
CA PHE A 184 14.83 -47.51 -18.70
C PHE A 184 14.59 -46.42 -17.66
N PHE A 185 15.45 -46.33 -16.64
CA PHE A 185 15.35 -45.22 -15.69
C PHE A 185 15.76 -43.91 -16.40
N PRO A 186 15.02 -42.80 -16.23
CA PRO A 186 15.27 -41.57 -16.98
C PRO A 186 16.68 -41.01 -16.77
N GLY A 187 17.26 -40.43 -17.83
CA GLY A 187 18.61 -39.86 -17.83
C GLY A 187 19.77 -40.87 -17.88
N GLN A 188 19.50 -42.17 -17.86
CA GLN A 188 20.54 -43.20 -18.00
C GLN A 188 21.15 -43.24 -19.41
N LYS A 189 22.44 -43.56 -19.49
CA LYS A 189 23.09 -43.94 -20.74
C LYS A 189 22.72 -45.38 -21.08
N ILE A 190 22.27 -45.60 -22.30
CA ILE A 190 21.92 -46.90 -22.86
C ILE A 190 22.99 -47.28 -23.89
N VAL A 191 23.47 -48.51 -23.86
CA VAL A 191 24.43 -49.02 -24.86
C VAL A 191 23.91 -50.32 -25.44
N ILE A 192 23.78 -50.38 -26.76
CA ILE A 192 23.47 -51.60 -27.50
C ILE A 192 24.79 -52.22 -27.94
N TYR A 193 25.11 -53.42 -27.45
CA TYR A 193 26.30 -54.18 -27.85
C TYR A 193 25.92 -55.26 -28.86
N ALA A 194 26.58 -55.27 -30.00
CA ALA A 194 26.54 -56.36 -30.96
C ALA A 194 27.87 -57.11 -30.94
N VAL A 195 27.86 -58.31 -30.38
CA VAL A 195 29.05 -59.16 -30.20
C VAL A 195 28.96 -60.34 -31.15
N GLY A 196 30.08 -60.74 -31.77
CA GLY A 196 30.08 -61.86 -32.72
C GLY A 196 29.56 -61.52 -34.11
N LEU A 197 29.70 -60.26 -34.52
CA LEU A 197 29.28 -59.77 -35.83
C LEU A 197 30.07 -60.45 -36.94
N ARG A 198 29.31 -60.98 -37.92
CA ARG A 198 29.82 -61.62 -39.14
C ARG A 198 28.74 -61.57 -40.20
N ALA A 199 29.11 -61.36 -41.45
CA ALA A 199 28.21 -61.43 -42.59
C ALA A 199 27.67 -62.87 -42.73
N ARG A 200 26.46 -63.01 -43.27
CA ARG A 200 25.78 -64.30 -43.41
C ARG A 200 26.61 -65.36 -44.15
N TRP A 201 27.36 -64.94 -45.17
CA TRP A 201 28.23 -65.80 -45.98
C TRP A 201 29.72 -65.50 -45.82
N GLY A 202 30.05 -64.64 -44.86
CA GLY A 202 31.40 -64.21 -44.56
C GLY A 202 32.25 -65.28 -43.87
N LYS A 203 33.57 -65.20 -44.06
CA LYS A 203 34.58 -66.05 -43.38
C LYS A 203 35.55 -65.23 -42.51
N GLU A 204 35.23 -63.96 -42.29
CA GLU A 204 35.99 -63.05 -41.45
C GLU A 204 35.96 -63.46 -39.97
N GLU A 205 36.92 -62.92 -39.22
CA GLU A 205 36.94 -62.99 -37.76
C GLU A 205 35.74 -62.26 -37.16
N LEU A 206 35.23 -62.81 -36.07
CA LEU A 206 34.17 -62.20 -35.29
C LEU A 206 34.65 -60.89 -34.69
N HIS A 207 33.84 -59.84 -34.78
CA HIS A 207 34.10 -58.57 -34.11
C HIS A 207 32.87 -58.05 -33.37
N GLU A 208 33.03 -56.93 -32.68
CA GLU A 208 31.98 -56.29 -31.89
C GLU A 208 31.82 -54.82 -32.27
N GLN A 209 30.62 -54.29 -32.05
CA GLN A 209 30.30 -52.88 -32.18
C GLN A 209 29.29 -52.47 -31.13
N ALA A 210 29.26 -51.17 -30.83
CA ALA A 210 28.30 -50.60 -29.90
C ALA A 210 27.70 -49.31 -30.45
N VAL A 211 26.47 -49.02 -30.04
CA VAL A 211 25.80 -47.73 -30.21
C VAL A 211 25.38 -47.22 -28.86
N GLU A 212 25.59 -45.92 -28.63
CA GLU A 212 25.23 -45.24 -27.40
C GLU A 212 23.96 -44.42 -27.61
N LEU A 213 23.03 -44.53 -26.67
CA LEU A 213 21.75 -43.82 -26.63
C LEU A 213 21.53 -43.32 -25.20
N PHE A 214 20.48 -42.54 -24.96
CA PHE A 214 20.14 -42.06 -23.62
C PHE A 214 18.65 -42.22 -23.35
N ALA A 215 18.30 -42.72 -22.17
CA ALA A 215 16.92 -42.68 -21.68
C ALA A 215 16.40 -41.22 -21.65
N PRO A 216 15.08 -40.99 -21.69
CA PRO A 216 14.54 -39.64 -21.76
C PRO A 216 15.05 -38.73 -20.65
N LYS A 217 15.26 -37.45 -20.96
CA LYS A 217 15.54 -36.43 -19.94
C LYS A 217 14.28 -36.19 -19.11
N LEU A 218 14.47 -35.84 -17.84
CA LEU A 218 13.38 -35.32 -17.04
C LEU A 218 12.90 -33.97 -17.61
N PRO A 219 11.59 -33.82 -17.86
CA PRO A 219 11.02 -32.56 -18.34
C PRO A 219 11.26 -31.44 -17.34
N ARG A 220 11.61 -30.25 -17.83
CA ARG A 220 11.78 -29.03 -17.04
C ARG A 220 10.62 -28.09 -17.28
N ILE A 221 10.30 -27.27 -16.28
CA ILE A 221 9.29 -26.22 -16.43
C ILE A 221 9.84 -25.16 -17.40
N ALA A 222 9.12 -24.96 -18.50
CA ALA A 222 9.40 -23.94 -19.50
C ALA A 222 8.68 -22.62 -19.19
N ALA A 223 7.43 -22.71 -18.74
CA ALA A 223 6.62 -21.55 -18.35
C ALA A 223 5.48 -21.95 -17.41
N THR A 224 4.93 -20.97 -16.68
CA THR A 224 3.68 -21.11 -15.94
C THR A 224 2.73 -19.99 -16.28
N ALA A 225 1.43 -20.24 -16.09
CA ALA A 225 0.39 -19.23 -16.15
C ALA A 225 -0.59 -19.48 -14.99
N PRO A 226 -0.74 -18.57 -14.01
CA PRO A 226 0.03 -17.33 -13.81
C PRO A 226 1.56 -17.53 -13.72
N GLN A 227 2.31 -16.48 -14.05
CA GLN A 227 3.77 -16.41 -13.88
C GLN A 227 4.14 -16.10 -12.42
N ASP A 228 5.38 -16.37 -12.06
CA ASP A 228 5.91 -15.99 -10.74
C ASP A 228 5.91 -14.47 -10.56
N GLY A 229 5.32 -14.00 -9.46
CA GLY A 229 5.13 -12.59 -9.14
C GLY A 229 3.90 -11.93 -9.77
N ASP A 230 3.08 -12.65 -10.54
CA ASP A 230 1.87 -12.08 -11.13
C ASP A 230 0.92 -11.54 -10.04
N ILE A 231 0.38 -10.35 -10.27
CA ILE A 231 -0.63 -9.71 -9.44
C ILE A 231 -1.94 -9.59 -10.21
N ASN A 232 -3.05 -9.41 -9.50
CA ASN A 232 -4.39 -9.31 -10.09
C ASN A 232 -4.80 -10.55 -10.87
N VAL A 233 -4.40 -11.74 -10.41
CA VAL A 233 -4.85 -13.01 -10.99
C VAL A 233 -6.34 -13.21 -10.73
N SER A 234 -7.09 -13.53 -11.78
CA SER A 234 -8.53 -13.81 -11.67
C SER A 234 -8.82 -14.91 -10.66
N LEU A 235 -9.92 -14.77 -9.91
CA LEU A 235 -10.37 -15.79 -8.95
C LEU A 235 -10.72 -17.12 -9.62
N THR A 236 -11.00 -17.12 -10.93
CA THR A 236 -11.32 -18.32 -11.70
C THR A 236 -10.17 -18.78 -12.59
N ALA A 237 -8.96 -18.24 -12.40
CA ALA A 237 -7.80 -18.65 -13.17
C ALA A 237 -7.34 -20.04 -12.77
N ASP A 238 -7.13 -20.92 -13.76
CA ASP A 238 -6.40 -22.17 -13.57
C ASP A 238 -4.90 -21.91 -13.44
N PHE A 239 -4.14 -22.83 -12.82
CA PHE A 239 -2.68 -22.80 -12.81
C PHE A 239 -2.11 -23.79 -13.82
N THR A 240 -1.51 -23.29 -14.89
CA THR A 240 -0.93 -24.10 -15.98
C THR A 240 0.59 -24.17 -15.84
N VAL A 241 1.15 -25.37 -15.96
CA VAL A 241 2.59 -25.61 -16.09
C VAL A 241 2.87 -26.17 -17.47
N GLU A 242 3.73 -25.48 -18.24
CA GLU A 242 4.24 -25.93 -19.52
C GLU A 242 5.67 -26.46 -19.36
N TYR A 243 5.94 -27.64 -19.91
CA TYR A 243 7.22 -28.32 -19.86
C TYR A 243 7.95 -28.27 -21.21
N ASP A 244 9.28 -28.35 -21.19
CA ASP A 244 10.10 -28.39 -22.41
C ASP A 244 9.96 -29.69 -23.22
N ALA A 245 9.55 -30.78 -22.57
CA ALA A 245 9.35 -32.10 -23.13
C ALA A 245 7.98 -32.70 -22.73
N VAL A 246 7.56 -33.76 -23.42
CA VAL A 246 6.32 -34.49 -23.11
C VAL A 246 6.50 -35.22 -21.78
N LEU A 247 5.48 -35.19 -20.93
CA LEU A 247 5.45 -36.00 -19.71
C LEU A 247 5.18 -37.45 -20.11
N GLY A 248 6.17 -38.32 -19.88
CA GLY A 248 6.00 -39.76 -20.04
C GLY A 248 5.73 -40.42 -18.69
N LYS A 249 5.36 -41.71 -18.73
CA LYS A 249 5.13 -42.52 -17.53
C LYS A 249 6.36 -42.77 -16.67
N PHE A 250 7.54 -42.36 -17.16
CA PHE A 250 8.82 -42.42 -16.45
C PHE A 250 8.99 -41.30 -15.41
N VAL A 251 7.99 -40.44 -15.26
CA VAL A 251 8.00 -39.35 -14.30
C VAL A 251 6.62 -39.14 -13.69
N GLU A 252 6.58 -39.05 -12.36
CA GLU A 252 5.41 -38.63 -11.58
C GLU A 252 5.57 -37.17 -11.16
N THR A 253 4.50 -36.39 -11.29
CA THR A 253 4.45 -35.00 -10.83
C THR A 253 3.46 -34.84 -9.67
N SER A 254 3.79 -34.01 -8.69
CA SER A 254 2.86 -33.62 -7.63
C SER A 254 2.95 -32.13 -7.34
N PHE A 255 1.87 -31.57 -6.78
CA PHE A 255 1.72 -30.13 -6.56
C PHE A 255 1.33 -29.87 -5.12
N GLN A 256 1.88 -28.80 -4.55
CA GLN A 256 1.47 -28.27 -3.26
C GLN A 256 1.09 -26.80 -3.43
N ILE A 257 -0.09 -26.44 -2.95
CA ILE A 257 -0.63 -25.08 -3.04
C ILE A 257 -0.85 -24.55 -1.63
N THR A 258 -0.38 -23.34 -1.35
CA THR A 258 -0.51 -22.68 -0.05
C THR A 258 -1.01 -21.24 -0.23
N PRO A 259 -2.15 -20.85 0.37
CA PRO A 259 -3.06 -21.67 1.16
C PRO A 259 -3.68 -22.81 0.31
N PHE A 260 -4.20 -23.84 0.97
CA PHE A 260 -4.75 -24.99 0.27
C PHE A 260 -5.96 -24.57 -0.58
N ALA A 261 -5.91 -24.88 -1.88
CA ALA A 261 -7.04 -24.81 -2.79
C ALA A 261 -7.23 -26.20 -3.40
N GLU A 262 -8.46 -26.69 -3.46
CA GLU A 262 -8.75 -28.00 -4.03
C GLU A 262 -8.71 -27.93 -5.57
N PHE A 263 -8.00 -28.86 -6.22
CA PHE A 263 -7.85 -28.87 -7.67
C PHE A 263 -7.92 -30.27 -8.27
N SER A 264 -8.08 -30.32 -9.59
CA SER A 264 -7.88 -31.51 -10.42
C SER A 264 -6.81 -31.23 -11.47
N ILE A 265 -6.07 -32.24 -11.89
CA ILE A 265 -5.01 -32.10 -12.90
C ILE A 265 -5.53 -32.60 -14.24
N VAL A 266 -5.45 -31.75 -15.26
CA VAL A 266 -5.68 -32.12 -16.66
C VAL A 266 -4.34 -32.08 -17.39
N GLU A 267 -3.91 -33.22 -17.95
CA GLU A 267 -2.65 -33.33 -18.68
C GLU A 267 -2.88 -33.29 -20.20
N GLU A 268 -2.13 -32.44 -20.88
CA GLU A 268 -2.18 -32.22 -22.32
C GLU A 268 -0.77 -32.15 -22.92
N LYS A 269 -0.23 -33.30 -23.35
CA LYS A 269 1.11 -33.43 -23.97
C LYS A 269 2.26 -32.90 -23.09
N LYS A 270 2.56 -31.61 -23.24
CA LYS A 270 3.63 -30.89 -22.52
C LYS A 270 3.08 -29.96 -21.44
N ARG A 271 1.78 -30.03 -21.14
CA ARG A 271 1.13 -29.11 -20.20
C ARG A 271 0.36 -29.89 -19.14
N GLN A 272 0.39 -29.38 -17.92
CA GLN A 272 -0.53 -29.78 -16.86
C GLN A 272 -1.29 -28.56 -16.37
N ILE A 273 -2.61 -28.66 -16.33
CA ILE A 273 -3.52 -27.60 -15.93
C ILE A 273 -4.15 -28.02 -14.60
N LEU A 274 -3.86 -27.26 -13.55
CA LEU A 274 -4.50 -27.38 -12.25
C LEU A 274 -5.79 -26.59 -12.30
N LYS A 275 -6.91 -27.31 -12.42
CA LYS A 275 -8.25 -26.75 -12.40
C LYS A 275 -8.78 -26.69 -10.99
N PHE A 276 -8.91 -25.49 -10.45
CA PHE A 276 -9.46 -25.28 -9.11
C PHE A 276 -10.95 -25.60 -9.09
N ARG A 277 -11.41 -26.27 -8.02
CA ARG A 277 -12.82 -26.67 -7.88
C ARG A 277 -13.73 -25.52 -7.48
N GLU A 278 -13.21 -24.63 -6.65
CA GLU A 278 -13.87 -23.41 -6.21
C GLU A 278 -13.03 -22.21 -6.65
N PRO A 279 -13.64 -21.02 -6.82
CA PRO A 279 -12.90 -19.79 -7.05
C PRO A 279 -11.86 -19.56 -5.94
N LEU A 280 -10.69 -19.09 -6.34
CA LEU A 280 -9.64 -18.67 -5.41
C LEU A 280 -10.12 -17.53 -4.52
N GLU A 281 -9.55 -17.43 -3.33
CA GLU A 281 -9.84 -16.32 -2.41
C GLU A 281 -9.24 -15.01 -2.95
N GLN A 282 -9.95 -13.91 -2.72
CA GLN A 282 -9.56 -12.59 -3.19
C GLN A 282 -8.50 -11.97 -2.27
N ASN A 283 -7.64 -11.12 -2.82
CA ASN A 283 -6.53 -10.47 -2.11
C ASN A 283 -5.61 -11.48 -1.39
N GLN A 284 -5.44 -12.66 -1.98
CA GLN A 284 -4.72 -13.78 -1.39
C GLN A 284 -3.47 -14.09 -2.21
N ASP A 285 -2.35 -14.25 -1.50
CA ASP A 285 -1.11 -14.76 -2.06
C ASP A 285 -1.16 -16.29 -2.09
N TYR A 286 -0.95 -16.88 -3.27
CA TYR A 286 -0.88 -18.33 -3.48
C TYR A 286 0.53 -18.75 -3.90
N HIS A 287 1.07 -19.74 -3.19
CA HIS A 287 2.34 -20.38 -3.49
C HIS A 287 2.10 -21.77 -4.06
N VAL A 288 2.54 -22.00 -5.30
CA VAL A 288 2.47 -23.30 -5.96
C VAL A 288 3.87 -23.89 -6.06
N LYS A 289 4.07 -25.05 -5.43
CA LYS A 289 5.29 -25.85 -5.57
C LYS A 289 5.03 -27.05 -6.46
N VAL A 290 5.95 -27.30 -7.37
CA VAL A 290 5.91 -28.41 -8.32
C VAL A 290 7.03 -29.39 -7.97
N PHE A 291 6.65 -30.65 -7.77
CA PHE A 291 7.57 -31.73 -7.45
C PHE A 291 7.57 -32.77 -8.56
N GLN A 292 8.74 -33.36 -8.78
CA GLN A 292 8.95 -34.38 -9.79
C GLN A 292 9.62 -35.61 -9.16
N THR A 293 9.16 -36.80 -9.53
CA THR A 293 9.76 -38.07 -9.08
C THR A 293 10.04 -38.96 -10.30
N PRO A 294 11.32 -39.20 -10.64
CA PRO A 294 11.67 -40.14 -11.70
C PRO A 294 11.33 -41.58 -11.29
N ARG A 295 10.91 -42.39 -12.24
CA ARG A 295 10.60 -43.81 -12.04
C ARG A 295 10.90 -44.65 -13.29
N SER A 296 11.21 -45.92 -13.08
CA SER A 296 11.07 -46.97 -14.09
C SER A 296 9.84 -47.82 -13.80
N TYR A 297 9.32 -48.49 -14.82
CA TYR A 297 8.04 -49.19 -14.73
C TYR A 297 7.97 -50.38 -15.67
N ARG A 298 7.11 -51.33 -15.31
CA ARG A 298 6.76 -52.47 -16.18
C ARG A 298 5.80 -51.99 -17.27
N VAL A 299 6.12 -52.25 -18.53
CA VAL A 299 5.40 -51.68 -19.68
C VAL A 299 3.95 -52.18 -19.78
N LEU A 300 3.69 -53.41 -19.33
CA LEU A 300 2.38 -54.07 -19.44
C LEU A 300 1.28 -53.38 -18.61
N ASP A 301 1.57 -53.06 -17.35
CA ASP A 301 0.60 -52.56 -16.37
C ASP A 301 0.99 -51.21 -15.74
N ASN A 302 2.18 -50.69 -16.05
CA ASN A 302 2.77 -49.49 -15.48
C ASN A 302 3.04 -49.60 -13.98
N GLU A 303 3.27 -50.81 -13.47
CA GLU A 303 3.74 -51.01 -12.10
C GLU A 303 5.12 -50.36 -11.91
N ASN A 304 5.30 -49.68 -10.78
CA ASN A 304 6.58 -49.07 -10.39
C ASN A 304 7.63 -50.15 -10.11
N LEU A 305 8.79 -50.07 -10.76
CA LEU A 305 9.93 -50.97 -10.52
C LEU A 305 10.98 -50.29 -9.65
N GLU A 306 11.44 -49.12 -10.09
CA GLU A 306 12.35 -48.25 -9.34
C GLU A 306 11.75 -46.85 -9.24
N ARG A 307 11.86 -46.23 -8.07
CA ARG A 307 11.39 -44.86 -7.82
C ARG A 307 12.54 -44.05 -7.22
N GLY A 308 12.90 -42.98 -7.90
CA GLY A 308 13.95 -42.07 -7.44
C GLY A 308 13.47 -41.11 -6.36
N LYS A 309 14.33 -40.15 -6.03
CA LYS A 309 14.03 -39.09 -5.06
C LYS A 309 13.04 -38.09 -5.67
N THR A 310 12.03 -37.71 -4.88
CA THR A 310 11.16 -36.58 -5.22
C THR A 310 11.91 -35.26 -5.01
N GLU A 311 11.97 -34.42 -6.03
CA GLU A 311 12.65 -33.12 -6.00
C GLU A 311 11.69 -31.99 -6.35
N GLU A 312 11.86 -30.83 -5.69
CA GLU A 312 11.16 -29.60 -6.05
C GLU A 312 11.81 -29.02 -7.31
N ILE A 313 11.03 -28.87 -8.37
CA ILE A 313 11.50 -28.38 -9.67
C ILE A 313 11.02 -26.96 -9.98
N GLY A 314 10.14 -26.39 -9.15
CA GLY A 314 9.70 -25.01 -9.25
C GLY A 314 8.85 -24.58 -8.04
N SER A 315 8.90 -23.30 -7.73
CA SER A 315 8.10 -22.62 -6.71
C SER A 315 7.66 -21.28 -7.28
N PHE A 316 6.35 -21.04 -7.32
CA PHE A 316 5.74 -19.89 -7.98
C PHE A 316 4.79 -19.20 -7.01
N LEU A 317 4.87 -17.88 -6.93
CA LEU A 317 4.00 -17.02 -6.14
C LEU A 317 3.13 -16.20 -7.09
N PHE A 318 1.83 -16.14 -6.84
CA PHE A 318 0.96 -15.16 -7.50
C PHE A 318 -0.07 -14.62 -6.53
N LYS A 319 -0.58 -13.42 -6.81
CA LYS A 319 -1.57 -12.73 -5.99
C LYS A 319 -2.87 -12.57 -6.76
N THR A 320 -3.98 -13.01 -6.15
CA THR A 320 -5.31 -12.80 -6.72
C THR A 320 -5.72 -11.33 -6.72
N VAL A 321 -6.71 -10.98 -7.54
CA VAL A 321 -7.31 -9.63 -7.61
C VAL A 321 -7.62 -9.06 -6.23
N ALA A 322 -7.45 -7.75 -6.06
CA ALA A 322 -7.74 -7.09 -4.79
C ALA A 322 -9.23 -6.70 -4.69
N THR A 323 -9.76 -6.69 -3.46
CA THR A 323 -11.10 -6.15 -3.18
C THR A 323 -11.10 -4.64 -3.37
N PRO A 324 -11.97 -4.07 -4.24
CA PRO A 324 -12.10 -2.63 -4.32
C PRO A 324 -12.66 -2.06 -3.01
N PHE A 325 -12.13 -0.91 -2.59
CA PHE A 325 -12.60 -0.17 -1.42
C PHE A 325 -12.62 1.33 -1.71
N ILE A 326 -13.27 2.12 -0.85
CA ILE A 326 -13.29 3.59 -0.98
C ILE A 326 -11.99 4.17 -0.41
N GLU A 327 -11.20 4.79 -1.28
CA GLU A 327 -9.98 5.50 -0.91
C GLU A 327 -10.31 6.84 -0.22
N SER A 328 -11.32 7.55 -0.72
CA SER A 328 -11.82 8.79 -0.13
C SER A 328 -13.21 9.13 -0.67
N TYR A 329 -14.01 9.88 0.08
CA TYR A 329 -15.23 10.49 -0.47
C TYR A 329 -15.40 11.91 0.06
N THR A 330 -16.16 12.74 -0.63
CA THR A 330 -16.53 14.08 -0.16
C THR A 330 -17.95 14.39 -0.60
N PRO A 331 -18.76 15.04 0.25
CA PRO A 331 -18.44 15.55 1.58
C PRO A 331 -18.40 14.45 2.66
N GLU A 332 -17.69 14.72 3.77
CA GLU A 332 -17.64 13.85 4.97
C GLU A 332 -18.11 14.63 6.20
N GLY A 333 -18.58 13.92 7.23
CA GLY A 333 -18.91 14.51 8.53
C GLY A 333 -20.13 15.43 8.49
N THR A 334 -20.14 16.47 9.33
CA THR A 334 -21.24 17.44 9.45
C THR A 334 -20.87 18.77 8.80
N GLY A 335 -21.87 19.55 8.39
CA GLY A 335 -21.64 20.87 7.80
C GLY A 335 -21.35 20.85 6.30
N ALA A 336 -21.69 19.77 5.61
CA ALA A 336 -21.50 19.68 4.17
C ALA A 336 -22.28 20.78 3.44
N SER A 337 -21.64 21.41 2.46
CA SER A 337 -22.30 22.44 1.64
C SER A 337 -23.48 21.84 0.88
N PRO A 338 -24.67 22.49 0.87
CA PRO A 338 -25.84 21.96 0.17
C PRO A 338 -25.69 21.98 -1.35
N THR A 339 -24.63 22.58 -1.89
CA THR A 339 -24.40 22.69 -3.34
C THR A 339 -23.22 21.85 -3.84
N SER A 340 -22.47 21.23 -2.92
CA SER A 340 -21.31 20.42 -3.31
C SER A 340 -21.74 19.09 -3.93
N PRO A 341 -21.07 18.61 -4.99
CA PRO A 341 -21.30 17.27 -5.52
C PRO A 341 -20.79 16.21 -4.53
N LEU A 342 -21.37 15.02 -4.58
CA LEU A 342 -20.82 13.84 -3.91
C LEU A 342 -19.75 13.23 -4.82
N THR A 343 -18.53 13.10 -4.32
CA THR A 343 -17.41 12.47 -5.03
C THR A 343 -16.95 11.25 -4.24
N ILE A 344 -16.85 10.10 -4.90
CA ILE A 344 -16.39 8.84 -4.31
C ILE A 344 -15.22 8.34 -5.15
N ARG A 345 -14.06 8.18 -4.52
CA ARG A 345 -12.85 7.65 -5.15
C ARG A 345 -12.56 6.24 -4.64
N PHE A 346 -12.41 5.30 -5.56
CA PHE A 346 -12.09 3.89 -5.30
C PHE A 346 -10.58 3.64 -5.31
N SER A 347 -10.14 2.58 -4.64
CA SER A 347 -8.74 2.13 -4.56
C SER A 347 -8.15 1.62 -5.90
N GLN A 348 -9.01 1.28 -6.85
CA GLN A 348 -8.65 0.71 -8.15
C GLN A 348 -9.72 1.03 -9.20
N ALA A 349 -9.40 0.79 -10.49
CA ALA A 349 -10.31 1.03 -11.59
C ALA A 349 -11.58 0.16 -11.47
N MET A 350 -12.75 0.78 -11.64
CA MET A 350 -14.05 0.15 -11.40
C MET A 350 -14.79 -0.18 -12.68
N ASP A 351 -15.56 -1.26 -12.66
CA ASP A 351 -16.60 -1.52 -13.66
C ASP A 351 -17.78 -0.57 -13.38
N GLN A 352 -17.85 0.52 -14.14
CA GLN A 352 -18.72 1.66 -13.83
C GLN A 352 -20.22 1.28 -13.77
N PRO A 353 -20.78 0.51 -14.74
CA PRO A 353 -22.16 0.03 -14.64
C PRO A 353 -22.44 -0.76 -13.37
N SER A 354 -21.51 -1.61 -12.94
CA SER A 354 -21.65 -2.40 -11.71
C SER A 354 -21.77 -1.51 -10.48
N VAL A 355 -20.98 -0.43 -10.39
CA VAL A 355 -21.08 0.55 -9.31
C VAL A 355 -22.40 1.33 -9.38
N GLU A 356 -22.80 1.79 -10.56
CA GLU A 356 -24.03 2.56 -10.78
C GLU A 356 -25.29 1.77 -10.41
N ASP A 357 -25.36 0.49 -10.78
CA ASP A 357 -26.50 -0.40 -10.48
C ASP A 357 -26.65 -0.68 -8.98
N HIS A 358 -25.58 -0.54 -8.19
CA HIS A 358 -25.57 -0.79 -6.74
C HIS A 358 -25.56 0.50 -5.90
N PHE A 359 -25.55 1.67 -6.54
CA PHE A 359 -25.47 2.97 -5.88
C PHE A 359 -26.85 3.51 -5.48
N THR A 360 -27.02 3.81 -4.20
CA THR A 360 -28.25 4.38 -3.64
C THR A 360 -27.96 5.48 -2.63
N ILE A 361 -28.84 6.47 -2.54
CA ILE A 361 -28.74 7.58 -1.59
C ILE A 361 -30.05 7.68 -0.80
N THR A 362 -29.95 7.79 0.53
CA THR A 362 -31.08 7.96 1.44
C THR A 362 -30.87 9.21 2.30
N PRO A 363 -31.81 10.18 2.33
CA PRO A 363 -33.05 10.27 1.56
C PRO A 363 -32.83 10.29 0.04
N GLN A 364 -33.80 9.75 -0.70
CA GLN A 364 -33.75 9.70 -2.15
C GLN A 364 -33.55 11.11 -2.74
N THR A 365 -32.48 11.26 -3.52
CA THR A 365 -32.09 12.53 -4.14
C THR A 365 -31.92 12.34 -5.63
N GLU A 366 -32.62 13.15 -6.43
CA GLU A 366 -32.45 13.14 -7.89
C GLU A 366 -31.13 13.79 -8.28
N GLY A 367 -30.44 13.25 -9.29
CA GLY A 367 -29.16 13.77 -9.75
C GLY A 367 -28.58 12.95 -10.90
N GLN A 368 -27.40 13.34 -11.36
CA GLN A 368 -26.67 12.69 -12.43
C GLN A 368 -25.39 12.06 -11.88
N VAL A 369 -25.17 10.78 -12.20
CA VAL A 369 -23.88 10.11 -12.00
C VAL A 369 -22.99 10.37 -13.21
N SER A 370 -21.72 10.64 -12.93
CA SER A 370 -20.66 10.79 -13.93
C SER A 370 -19.35 10.27 -13.35
N TRP A 371 -18.35 10.06 -14.20
CA TRP A 371 -17.03 9.60 -13.79
C TRP A 371 -15.98 10.58 -14.30
N SER A 372 -15.09 11.05 -13.44
CA SER A 372 -13.97 11.90 -13.86
C SER A 372 -12.78 11.09 -14.38
N ASP A 373 -12.65 9.85 -13.91
CA ASP A 373 -11.69 8.84 -14.36
C ASP A 373 -12.25 7.43 -14.11
N ASP A 374 -11.45 6.38 -14.32
CA ASP A 374 -11.84 4.98 -14.09
C ASP A 374 -12.00 4.62 -12.59
N ARG A 375 -11.72 5.55 -11.68
CA ARG A 375 -11.72 5.34 -10.21
C ARG A 375 -12.61 6.29 -9.44
N THR A 376 -13.19 7.30 -10.05
CA THR A 376 -13.82 8.42 -9.33
C THR A 376 -15.22 8.68 -9.85
N LEU A 377 -16.21 8.30 -9.05
CA LEU A 377 -17.62 8.58 -9.27
C LEU A 377 -17.97 9.97 -8.73
N ILE A 378 -18.67 10.76 -9.52
CA ILE A 378 -19.21 12.07 -9.16
C ILE A 378 -20.72 12.05 -9.35
N PHE A 379 -21.46 12.17 -8.26
CA PHE A 379 -22.90 12.39 -8.24
C PHE A 379 -23.20 13.88 -8.07
N THR A 380 -23.82 14.47 -9.09
CA THR A 380 -24.26 15.87 -9.07
C THR A 380 -25.76 15.91 -8.82
N PRO A 381 -26.23 16.41 -7.65
CA PRO A 381 -27.65 16.46 -7.36
C PRO A 381 -28.36 17.47 -8.29
N ALA A 382 -29.59 17.16 -8.71
CA ALA A 382 -30.38 17.99 -9.62
C ALA A 382 -30.91 19.28 -8.96
N SER A 383 -30.92 19.31 -7.64
CA SER A 383 -31.21 20.47 -6.79
C SER A 383 -30.28 20.44 -5.58
N PRO A 384 -30.02 21.58 -4.92
CA PRO A 384 -29.23 21.58 -3.69
C PRO A 384 -29.75 20.56 -2.67
N TRP A 385 -28.83 19.87 -2.00
CA TRP A 385 -29.15 18.93 -0.92
C TRP A 385 -30.05 19.60 0.13
N GLN A 386 -30.96 18.82 0.74
CA GLN A 386 -31.76 19.33 1.85
C GLN A 386 -30.82 19.70 3.00
N LYS A 387 -31.02 20.89 3.58
CA LYS A 387 -30.22 21.40 4.71
C LYS A 387 -30.59 20.67 6.00
N GLU A 388 -29.70 20.65 6.99
CA GLU A 388 -29.94 19.98 8.28
C GLU A 388 -30.39 18.52 8.09
N THR A 389 -29.82 17.82 7.10
CA THR A 389 -30.25 16.49 6.70
C THR A 389 -29.05 15.55 6.61
N GLY A 390 -29.14 14.41 7.29
CA GLY A 390 -28.18 13.31 7.17
C GLY A 390 -28.47 12.49 5.92
N TYR A 391 -27.43 12.23 5.13
CA TYR A 391 -27.46 11.41 3.93
C TYR A 391 -26.61 10.15 4.14
N GLU A 392 -27.23 9.01 3.87
CA GLU A 392 -26.58 7.70 3.77
C GLU A 392 -26.42 7.35 2.29
N ILE A 393 -25.20 7.02 1.90
CA ILE A 393 -24.85 6.56 0.56
C ILE A 393 -24.44 5.10 0.68
N ARG A 394 -25.18 4.23 -0.01
CA ARG A 394 -24.94 2.79 0.03
C ARG A 394 -24.58 2.29 -1.35
N LEU A 395 -23.43 1.65 -1.42
CA LEU A 395 -23.02 0.78 -2.52
C LEU A 395 -23.25 -0.66 -2.04
N ALA A 396 -24.28 -1.32 -2.56
CA ALA A 396 -24.56 -2.70 -2.18
C ALA A 396 -23.41 -3.64 -2.57
N ALA A 397 -23.26 -4.74 -1.82
CA ALA A 397 -22.26 -5.78 -2.09
C ALA A 397 -22.38 -6.29 -3.53
N GLY A 398 -21.25 -6.63 -4.14
CA GLY A 398 -21.18 -7.15 -5.50
C GLY A 398 -20.58 -6.19 -6.53
N ILE A 399 -20.28 -4.93 -6.17
CA ILE A 399 -19.58 -4.01 -7.09
C ILE A 399 -18.21 -4.58 -7.49
N THR A 400 -17.90 -4.49 -8.78
CA THR A 400 -16.74 -5.11 -9.42
C THR A 400 -15.73 -4.08 -9.89
N SER A 401 -14.45 -4.45 -9.83
CA SER A 401 -13.36 -3.69 -10.45
C SER A 401 -13.11 -4.14 -11.89
N MET A 402 -12.41 -3.32 -12.68
CA MET A 402 -12.05 -3.63 -14.07
C MET A 402 -11.20 -4.90 -14.20
N VAL A 403 -10.49 -5.30 -13.15
CA VAL A 403 -9.67 -6.52 -13.12
C VAL A 403 -10.41 -7.72 -12.49
N GLY A 404 -11.67 -7.56 -12.08
CA GLY A 404 -12.55 -8.65 -11.62
C GLY A 404 -12.67 -8.82 -10.10
N GLY A 405 -11.98 -8.01 -9.30
CA GLY A 405 -12.16 -8.01 -7.84
C GLY A 405 -13.53 -7.48 -7.44
N THR A 406 -14.21 -8.11 -6.46
CA THR A 406 -15.60 -7.79 -6.04
C THR A 406 -15.71 -7.48 -4.55
N THR A 407 -16.70 -6.69 -4.14
CA THR A 407 -17.03 -6.46 -2.73
C THR A 407 -17.95 -7.54 -2.17
N SER A 408 -17.67 -8.05 -0.98
CA SER A 408 -18.49 -9.06 -0.30
C SER A 408 -19.52 -8.48 0.66
N GLN A 409 -19.42 -7.17 0.97
CA GLN A 409 -20.28 -6.46 1.91
C GLN A 409 -20.64 -5.11 1.33
N ASP A 410 -21.75 -4.56 1.81
CA ASP A 410 -22.15 -3.20 1.46
C ASP A 410 -21.13 -2.19 1.98
N ILE A 411 -20.91 -1.15 1.20
CA ILE A 411 -20.17 0.03 1.62
C ILE A 411 -21.20 1.12 1.94
N VAL A 412 -21.15 1.64 3.17
CA VAL A 412 -22.04 2.70 3.63
C VAL A 412 -21.21 3.92 4.00
N LEU A 413 -21.50 5.04 3.34
CA LEU A 413 -20.87 6.35 3.55
C LEU A 413 -21.92 7.31 4.09
N ASN A 414 -21.52 8.26 4.93
CA ASN A 414 -22.45 9.21 5.53
C ASN A 414 -21.89 10.63 5.52
N PHE A 415 -22.79 11.60 5.35
CA PHE A 415 -22.54 13.01 5.62
C PHE A 415 -23.82 13.72 6.08
N GLU A 416 -23.68 14.86 6.72
CA GLU A 416 -24.79 15.73 7.11
C GLU A 416 -24.59 17.12 6.52
N THR A 417 -25.61 17.63 5.84
CA THR A 417 -25.60 18.99 5.30
C THR A 417 -25.65 20.03 6.41
N VAL A 418 -25.04 21.19 6.14
CA VAL A 418 -25.04 22.31 7.08
C VAL A 418 -26.46 22.68 7.51
N GLY A 419 -26.65 22.73 8.84
CA GLY A 419 -27.93 23.02 9.48
C GLY A 419 -28.04 24.47 9.97
N ARG A 420 -28.79 24.66 11.05
CA ARG A 420 -28.93 25.98 11.69
C ARG A 420 -27.63 26.46 12.32
N VAL A 421 -27.37 27.76 12.27
CA VAL A 421 -26.23 28.40 12.96
C VAL A 421 -26.26 28.09 14.45
N LYS A 422 -25.16 27.56 14.96
CA LYS A 422 -24.91 27.31 16.39
C LYS A 422 -23.68 28.09 16.86
N VAL A 423 -23.65 28.39 18.15
CA VAL A 423 -22.43 28.89 18.81
C VAL A 423 -21.67 27.71 19.39
N LEU A 424 -20.45 27.49 18.92
CA LEU A 424 -19.54 26.47 19.44
C LEU A 424 -18.95 26.88 20.79
N SER A 425 -18.58 28.15 20.94
CA SER A 425 -17.99 28.63 22.18
C SER A 425 -18.10 30.13 22.39
N PHE A 426 -18.03 30.52 23.66
CA PHE A 426 -17.80 31.90 24.09
C PHE A 426 -16.42 31.99 24.75
N SER A 427 -15.72 33.10 24.51
CA SER A 427 -14.55 33.50 25.28
C SER A 427 -14.81 34.88 25.87
N PRO A 428 -14.73 35.11 27.18
CA PRO A 428 -14.49 34.11 28.22
C PRO A 428 -15.57 33.02 28.28
N ALA A 429 -15.17 31.83 28.72
CA ALA A 429 -16.10 30.72 28.91
C ALA A 429 -17.12 31.02 30.03
N ALA A 430 -18.27 30.37 29.98
CA ALA A 430 -19.35 30.60 30.94
C ALA A 430 -18.89 30.36 32.39
N GLY A 431 -19.18 31.33 33.27
CA GLY A 431 -18.83 31.29 34.70
C GLY A 431 -17.40 31.72 35.03
N THR A 432 -16.58 32.12 34.04
CA THR A 432 -15.21 32.57 34.30
C THR A 432 -15.20 33.80 35.22
N SER A 433 -14.34 33.83 36.24
CA SER A 433 -14.25 34.93 37.21
C SER A 433 -12.80 35.43 37.36
N GLY A 434 -12.63 36.62 37.95
CA GLY A 434 -11.30 37.20 38.22
C GLY A 434 -10.61 37.78 36.98
N LEU A 435 -11.37 38.05 35.92
CA LEU A 435 -10.82 38.56 34.66
C LEU A 435 -10.36 40.00 34.77
N ASP A 436 -9.25 40.35 34.13
CA ASP A 436 -8.76 41.72 34.09
C ASP A 436 -9.63 42.58 33.16
N PRO A 437 -10.39 43.56 33.68
CA PRO A 437 -11.25 44.40 32.85
C PRO A 437 -10.48 45.24 31.81
N THR A 438 -9.18 45.45 32.02
CA THR A 438 -8.33 46.24 31.12
C THR A 438 -7.83 45.47 29.90
N GLN A 439 -7.90 44.13 29.93
CA GLN A 439 -7.37 43.26 28.89
C GLN A 439 -8.43 42.34 28.26
N THR A 440 -9.61 42.25 28.86
CA THR A 440 -10.64 41.28 28.46
C THR A 440 -11.45 41.78 27.25
N ASN A 441 -11.39 41.01 26.17
CA ASN A 441 -12.30 41.06 25.03
C ASN A 441 -13.25 39.85 25.06
N ILE A 442 -14.36 39.95 24.33
CA ILE A 442 -15.35 38.88 24.21
C ILE A 442 -15.29 38.30 22.80
N ALA A 443 -15.28 36.98 22.66
CA ALA A 443 -15.35 36.29 21.38
C ALA A 443 -16.47 35.25 21.36
N VAL A 444 -17.05 35.06 20.19
CA VAL A 444 -18.10 34.07 19.89
C VAL A 444 -17.66 33.29 18.66
N GLU A 445 -17.54 31.97 18.78
CA GLU A 445 -17.20 31.07 17.68
C GLU A 445 -18.48 30.40 17.16
N PHE A 446 -18.77 30.52 15.87
CA PHE A 446 -19.90 29.86 15.22
C PHE A 446 -19.48 28.54 14.56
N ASP A 447 -20.42 27.60 14.40
CA ASP A 447 -20.18 26.30 13.77
C ASP A 447 -20.03 26.35 12.24
N GLN A 448 -20.36 27.50 11.65
CA GLN A 448 -20.33 27.74 10.22
C GLN A 448 -20.11 29.23 9.92
N ALA A 449 -19.87 29.56 8.65
CA ALA A 449 -19.79 30.94 8.21
C ALA A 449 -21.14 31.64 8.34
N VAL A 450 -21.13 32.86 8.90
CA VAL A 450 -22.32 33.68 9.15
C VAL A 450 -22.18 35.05 8.52
N ASP A 451 -23.30 35.73 8.26
CA ASP A 451 -23.30 37.14 7.87
C ASP A 451 -22.85 38.01 9.06
N PRO A 452 -21.71 38.73 8.94
CA PRO A 452 -21.17 39.54 10.03
C PRO A 452 -22.15 40.57 10.59
N ALA A 453 -22.95 41.20 9.73
CA ALA A 453 -23.86 42.25 10.14
C ALA A 453 -24.99 41.71 11.03
N SER A 454 -25.60 40.58 10.63
CA SER A 454 -26.64 39.93 11.42
C SER A 454 -26.13 39.47 12.80
N ALA A 455 -24.94 38.87 12.87
CA ALA A 455 -24.37 38.40 14.13
C ALA A 455 -24.06 39.56 15.10
N GLN A 456 -23.53 40.67 14.58
CA GLN A 456 -23.27 41.88 15.36
C GLN A 456 -24.57 42.53 15.85
N GLN A 457 -25.61 42.55 15.02
CA GLN A 457 -26.92 43.08 15.40
C GLN A 457 -27.61 42.22 16.48
N SER A 458 -27.37 40.90 16.47
CA SER A 458 -27.86 39.97 17.48
C SER A 458 -27.05 39.97 18.78
N PHE A 459 -25.87 40.59 18.81
CA PHE A 459 -25.01 40.65 20.00
C PHE A 459 -25.49 41.68 21.02
N SER A 460 -25.49 41.29 22.28
CA SER A 460 -25.67 42.21 23.42
C SER A 460 -24.79 41.82 24.60
N LEU A 461 -24.38 42.83 25.36
CA LEU A 461 -23.61 42.72 26.58
C LEU A 461 -24.34 43.47 27.70
N THR A 462 -24.54 42.82 28.84
CA THR A 462 -25.20 43.42 30.00
C THR A 462 -24.32 43.26 31.25
N PRO A 463 -23.91 44.34 31.94
CA PRO A 463 -24.13 45.76 31.62
C PRO A 463 -23.56 46.18 30.26
N ALA A 464 -24.18 47.18 29.63
CA ALA A 464 -23.76 47.65 28.31
C ALA A 464 -22.42 48.39 28.38
N VAL A 465 -21.54 48.08 27.43
CA VAL A 465 -20.22 48.69 27.26
C VAL A 465 -20.01 48.99 25.79
N SER A 466 -19.39 50.12 25.45
CA SER A 466 -19.07 50.45 24.06
C SER A 466 -17.91 49.61 23.53
N GLY A 467 -17.91 49.26 22.26
CA GLY A 467 -16.85 48.45 21.66
C GLY A 467 -16.90 48.47 20.13
N SER A 468 -15.96 47.78 19.53
CA SER A 468 -15.91 47.53 18.08
C SER A 468 -15.84 46.03 17.82
N PHE A 469 -16.29 45.60 16.65
CA PHE A 469 -16.22 44.20 16.25
C PHE A 469 -15.08 43.95 15.25
N SER A 470 -14.48 42.77 15.32
CA SER A 470 -13.63 42.20 14.28
C SER A 470 -13.99 40.74 14.05
N TRP A 471 -13.52 40.18 12.93
CA TRP A 471 -13.80 38.80 12.53
C TRP A 471 -12.52 38.07 12.17
N ASP A 472 -12.48 36.78 12.51
CA ASP A 472 -11.43 35.83 12.13
C ASP A 472 -12.11 34.50 11.77
N GLY A 473 -12.36 34.26 10.49
CA GLY A 473 -13.19 33.14 10.03
C GLY A 473 -14.60 33.18 10.65
N ASN A 474 -14.99 32.11 11.35
CA ASN A 474 -16.28 31.98 12.02
C ASN A 474 -16.29 32.61 13.43
N LYS A 475 -15.22 33.34 13.80
CA LYS A 475 -15.06 33.96 15.11
C LYS A 475 -15.37 35.44 15.06
N MET A 476 -16.40 35.86 15.80
CA MET A 476 -16.68 37.27 16.07
C MET A 476 -15.97 37.69 17.36
N VAL A 477 -15.24 38.81 17.35
CA VAL A 477 -14.59 39.39 18.53
C VAL A 477 -15.13 40.80 18.80
N PHE A 478 -15.64 41.03 20.00
CA PHE A 478 -16.04 42.33 20.53
C PHE A 478 -14.94 42.90 21.43
N HIS A 479 -14.39 44.04 21.02
CA HIS A 479 -13.27 44.72 21.69
C HIS A 479 -13.77 45.62 22.83
N SER A 480 -13.74 45.08 24.05
CA SER A 480 -14.17 45.73 25.28
C SER A 480 -13.04 46.01 26.28
N ALA A 481 -11.80 45.63 25.96
CA ALA A 481 -10.64 45.83 26.82
C ALA A 481 -10.53 47.31 27.27
N GLY A 482 -10.38 47.52 28.58
CA GLY A 482 -10.26 48.86 29.17
C GLY A 482 -11.60 49.54 29.47
N LYS A 483 -12.73 48.93 29.10
CA LYS A 483 -14.07 49.53 29.23
C LYS A 483 -15.00 48.75 30.14
N LEU A 484 -14.61 47.56 30.56
CA LEU A 484 -15.33 46.79 31.56
C LEU A 484 -15.11 47.40 32.94
N ALA A 485 -16.13 47.37 33.79
CA ALA A 485 -16.02 47.74 35.19
C ALA A 485 -15.43 46.58 36.00
N TYR A 486 -14.72 46.90 37.08
CA TYR A 486 -14.26 45.94 38.07
C TYR A 486 -15.42 45.36 38.88
N SER A 487 -15.22 44.20 39.51
CA SER A 487 -16.21 43.49 40.35
C SER A 487 -17.59 43.33 39.68
N THR A 488 -17.64 43.24 38.35
CA THR A 488 -18.90 43.29 37.60
C THR A 488 -19.13 41.98 36.86
N SER A 489 -20.33 41.42 37.04
CA SER A 489 -20.79 40.26 36.28
C SER A 489 -21.39 40.72 34.95
N TYR A 490 -20.84 40.22 33.85
CA TYR A 490 -21.26 40.52 32.48
C TYR A 490 -21.94 39.30 31.87
N LYS A 491 -23.08 39.53 31.22
CA LYS A 491 -23.82 38.55 30.43
C LYS A 491 -23.69 38.88 28.95
N VAL A 492 -23.13 37.95 28.19
CA VAL A 492 -23.06 37.98 26.73
C VAL A 492 -24.26 37.24 26.18
N LYS A 493 -24.95 37.83 25.20
CA LYS A 493 -26.08 37.20 24.52
C LYS A 493 -25.97 37.39 23.01
N ILE A 494 -26.24 36.32 22.27
CA ILE A 494 -26.52 36.31 20.84
C ILE A 494 -27.99 35.94 20.68
N ALA A 495 -28.81 36.89 20.22
CA ALA A 495 -30.22 36.62 19.92
C ALA A 495 -30.37 35.68 18.70
N ALA A 496 -31.54 35.04 18.60
CA ALA A 496 -31.93 34.31 17.38
C ALA A 496 -31.93 35.23 16.14
N GLY A 497 -31.81 34.65 14.96
CA GLY A 497 -31.82 35.35 13.68
C GLY A 497 -30.44 35.69 13.12
N VAL A 498 -29.38 35.03 13.60
CA VAL A 498 -28.06 35.10 12.95
C VAL A 498 -28.15 34.40 11.61
N LYS A 499 -27.85 35.14 10.54
CA LYS A 499 -27.95 34.64 9.17
C LYS A 499 -26.68 33.88 8.78
N THR A 500 -26.84 32.83 8.00
CA THR A 500 -25.75 32.02 7.44
C THR A 500 -25.53 32.28 5.97
N THR A 501 -24.36 31.91 5.47
CA THR A 501 -24.04 31.94 4.03
C THR A 501 -24.64 30.75 3.27
N GLU A 502 -24.70 29.56 3.88
CA GLU A 502 -25.12 28.33 3.20
C GLU A 502 -26.16 27.49 3.96
N GLY A 503 -26.21 27.57 5.29
CA GLY A 503 -27.08 26.77 6.15
C GLY A 503 -28.48 27.34 6.35
N LEU A 504 -29.01 27.15 7.56
CA LEU A 504 -30.23 27.79 8.04
C LEU A 504 -29.93 28.85 9.12
N ASP A 505 -30.73 29.90 9.18
CA ASP A 505 -30.57 30.95 10.21
C ASP A 505 -30.79 30.39 11.62
N SER A 506 -30.11 30.97 12.61
CA SER A 506 -30.31 30.58 14.02
C SER A 506 -31.75 30.89 14.46
N THR A 507 -32.37 29.95 15.17
CA THR A 507 -33.72 30.13 15.77
C THR A 507 -33.67 30.25 17.28
N GLU A 508 -32.53 29.94 17.89
CA GLU A 508 -32.33 29.95 19.33
C GLU A 508 -31.42 31.10 19.75
N GLU A 509 -31.58 31.52 21.01
CA GLU A 509 -30.63 32.43 21.64
C GLU A 509 -29.49 31.68 22.31
N PHE A 510 -28.29 32.26 22.25
CA PHE A 510 -27.10 31.75 22.93
C PHE A 510 -26.63 32.75 23.98
N GLN A 511 -26.17 32.27 25.13
CA GLN A 511 -25.72 33.15 26.20
C GLN A 511 -24.51 32.58 26.95
N SER A 512 -23.68 33.49 27.48
CA SER A 512 -22.58 33.19 28.40
C SER A 512 -22.51 34.30 29.46
N SER A 513 -21.77 34.04 30.54
CA SER A 513 -21.50 35.06 31.56
C SER A 513 -20.10 34.93 32.12
N PHE A 514 -19.52 36.04 32.56
CA PHE A 514 -18.21 36.10 33.22
C PHE A 514 -18.18 37.23 34.26
N THR A 515 -17.18 37.24 35.15
CA THR A 515 -17.03 38.25 36.19
C THR A 515 -15.60 38.81 36.22
N THR A 516 -15.47 40.14 36.25
CA THR A 516 -14.17 40.82 36.34
C THR A 516 -13.62 40.81 37.77
N LYS A 517 -12.29 40.93 37.90
CA LYS A 517 -11.61 41.03 39.19
C LYS A 517 -12.03 42.30 39.94
N SER A 518 -11.80 42.33 41.24
CA SER A 518 -12.07 43.52 42.06
C SER A 518 -11.05 44.64 41.84
N ASP A 519 -11.52 45.88 41.99
CA ASP A 519 -10.65 47.06 41.97
C ASP A 519 -9.88 47.19 43.30
N THR A 520 -8.74 47.86 43.28
CA THR A 520 -7.94 48.15 44.47
C THR A 520 -7.64 49.63 44.54
N PHE A 521 -8.18 50.29 45.58
CA PHE A 521 -7.92 51.70 45.84
C PHE A 521 -6.86 51.84 46.93
N VAL A 522 -5.81 52.64 46.68
CA VAL A 522 -4.72 52.87 47.64
C VAL A 522 -4.27 54.33 47.64
N LEU A 523 -4.27 54.94 48.81
CA LEU A 523 -3.59 56.19 49.11
C LEU A 523 -2.09 55.93 49.28
N ASN A 524 -1.27 56.85 48.76
CA ASN A 524 0.19 56.80 48.90
C ASN A 524 0.66 57.34 50.27
N ILE A 525 0.15 56.76 51.35
CA ILE A 525 0.54 57.13 52.72
C ILE A 525 1.94 56.56 53.01
N PRO A 526 2.93 57.38 53.41
CA PRO A 526 4.26 56.88 53.73
C PRO A 526 4.19 55.92 54.92
N GLN A 527 5.01 54.86 54.88
CA GLN A 527 5.15 53.93 55.98
C GLN A 527 6.29 54.39 56.90
N TYR A 528 5.98 54.65 58.18
CA TYR A 528 6.96 54.88 59.23
C TYR A 528 6.91 53.75 60.26
N TYR A 529 7.99 53.60 61.03
CA TYR A 529 8.13 52.52 62.00
C TYR A 529 8.45 53.10 63.38
N GLN A 530 7.86 52.52 64.43
CA GLN A 530 8.35 52.71 65.80
C GLN A 530 9.60 51.85 66.01
N ASN A 531 10.60 52.35 66.72
CA ASN A 531 11.77 51.53 67.04
C ASN A 531 11.43 50.51 68.15
N PRO A 532 11.44 49.19 67.89
CA PRO A 532 11.04 48.20 68.88
C PRO A 532 12.01 48.09 70.07
N ARG A 533 13.23 48.66 69.97
CA ARG A 533 14.25 48.60 71.03
C ARG A 533 14.30 49.86 71.90
N THR A 534 13.95 51.02 71.36
CA THR A 534 14.12 52.32 72.04
C THR A 534 12.84 53.14 72.16
N GLU A 535 11.78 52.77 71.44
CA GLU A 535 10.53 53.53 71.31
C GLU A 535 9.33 52.57 71.39
N THR A 536 9.18 51.91 72.54
CA THR A 536 8.04 51.01 72.78
C THR A 536 6.79 51.83 73.10
N PHE A 537 5.61 51.34 72.68
CA PHE A 537 4.30 51.98 72.86
C PHE A 537 4.04 53.27 72.05
N ASN A 538 4.86 53.59 71.03
CA ASN A 538 4.72 54.80 70.20
C ASN A 538 3.68 54.70 69.05
N CYS A 539 2.86 53.66 68.99
CA CYS A 539 1.99 53.38 67.83
C CYS A 539 1.07 54.55 67.45
N ASN A 540 0.50 55.27 68.43
CA ASN A 540 -0.36 56.43 68.13
C ASN A 540 0.44 57.59 67.52
N LEU A 541 1.69 57.82 67.97
CA LEU A 541 2.55 58.89 67.44
C LEU A 541 2.94 58.62 65.99
N VAL A 542 3.35 57.38 65.69
CA VAL A 542 3.75 56.99 64.34
C VAL A 542 2.56 57.02 63.39
N ALA A 543 1.37 56.60 63.84
CA ALA A 543 0.16 56.67 63.03
C ALA A 543 -0.23 58.12 62.70
N VAL A 544 -0.09 59.05 63.66
CA VAL A 544 -0.26 60.49 63.43
C VAL A 544 0.78 61.04 62.45
N GLN A 545 2.06 60.65 62.62
CA GLN A 545 3.13 61.03 61.72
C GLN A 545 2.85 60.59 60.27
N MET A 546 2.39 59.35 60.08
CA MET A 546 2.02 58.83 58.76
C MET A 546 0.85 59.61 58.13
N ALA A 547 -0.20 59.88 58.90
CA ALA A 547 -1.36 60.64 58.42
C ALA A 547 -1.02 62.10 58.07
N LEU A 548 -0.24 62.78 58.92
CA LEU A 548 0.21 64.15 58.68
C LEU A 548 1.17 64.26 57.49
N ALA A 549 2.11 63.32 57.37
CA ALA A 549 3.05 63.31 56.25
C ALA A 549 2.32 63.13 54.90
N TYR A 550 1.27 62.31 54.86
CA TYR A 550 0.40 62.20 53.67
C TYR A 550 -0.33 63.52 53.35
N LYS A 551 -0.69 64.31 54.37
CA LYS A 551 -1.24 65.67 54.20
C LYS A 551 -0.15 66.74 53.97
N GLY A 552 1.10 66.34 53.75
CA GLY A 552 2.22 67.24 53.46
C GLY A 552 2.83 67.94 54.68
N ILE A 553 2.46 67.53 55.91
CA ILE A 553 2.97 68.10 57.16
C ILE A 553 4.01 67.15 57.74
N SER A 554 5.27 67.57 57.73
CA SER A 554 6.37 66.80 58.32
C SER A 554 6.47 67.05 59.82
N VAL A 555 6.44 65.97 60.59
CA VAL A 555 6.67 65.97 62.05
C VAL A 555 7.52 64.76 62.41
N THR A 556 8.26 64.87 63.51
CA THR A 556 8.96 63.77 64.17
C THR A 556 8.08 63.18 65.28
N GLN A 557 8.33 61.92 65.68
CA GLN A 557 7.59 61.31 66.80
C GLN A 557 7.74 62.13 68.09
N GLU A 558 8.90 62.73 68.33
CA GLU A 558 9.15 63.56 69.52
C GLU A 558 8.37 64.88 69.49
N GLU A 559 8.21 65.50 68.32
CA GLU A 559 7.35 66.68 68.16
C GLU A 559 5.88 66.36 68.36
N VAL A 560 5.42 65.18 67.94
CA VAL A 560 4.06 64.71 68.24
C VAL A 560 3.93 64.47 69.74
N LYS A 561 4.85 63.72 70.35
CA LYS A 561 4.86 63.43 71.79
C LYS A 561 4.86 64.70 72.64
N THR A 562 5.73 65.65 72.33
CA THR A 562 5.82 66.95 73.01
C THR A 562 4.52 67.74 72.86
N GLY A 563 3.92 67.74 71.67
CA GLY A 563 2.68 68.46 71.43
C GLY A 563 1.43 67.84 72.08
N LEU A 564 1.46 66.53 72.39
CA LEU A 564 0.41 65.88 73.18
C LEU A 564 0.55 66.18 74.68
N GLY A 565 1.73 66.58 75.15
CA GLY A 565 2.07 66.66 76.57
C GLY A 565 2.35 65.27 77.16
N VAL A 566 3.18 65.20 78.21
CA VAL A 566 3.51 63.94 78.90
C VAL A 566 2.89 63.99 80.30
N GLY A 567 2.08 62.98 80.63
CA GLY A 567 1.31 62.96 81.87
C GLY A 567 0.86 61.56 82.25
N GLN A 568 -0.14 61.49 83.13
CA GLN A 568 -0.72 60.23 83.61
C GLN A 568 -2.14 59.97 83.09
N ASN A 569 -2.77 60.96 82.46
CA ASN A 569 -4.14 60.88 81.94
C ASN A 569 -4.12 60.61 80.43
N PRO A 570 -4.49 59.40 79.95
CA PRO A 570 -4.48 59.08 78.53
C PRO A 570 -5.53 59.85 77.71
N ASP A 571 -6.52 60.47 78.36
CA ASP A 571 -7.53 61.34 77.71
C ASP A 571 -7.05 62.79 77.56
N ALA A 572 -5.95 63.18 78.20
CA ALA A 572 -5.40 64.54 78.13
C ALA A 572 -3.95 64.58 77.60
N ASP A 573 -3.15 63.55 77.87
CA ASP A 573 -1.72 63.51 77.66
C ASP A 573 -1.25 62.21 76.97
N TRP A 574 0.02 62.19 76.60
CA TRP A 574 0.79 60.97 76.35
C TRP A 574 1.19 60.29 77.66
N VAL A 575 0.87 59.01 77.81
CA VAL A 575 1.25 58.21 78.99
C VAL A 575 2.37 57.24 78.64
N GLU A 576 3.51 57.37 79.33
CA GLU A 576 4.68 56.55 79.09
C GLU A 576 4.39 55.05 79.31
N GLY A 577 4.80 54.19 78.38
CA GLY A 577 4.52 52.75 78.42
C GLY A 577 3.07 52.34 78.09
N TYR A 578 2.24 53.28 77.62
CA TYR A 578 0.87 53.02 77.19
C TYR A 578 0.51 53.67 75.86
N GLY A 579 0.75 54.98 75.73
CA GLY A 579 0.31 55.81 74.62
C GLY A 579 -0.82 56.76 75.03
N THR A 580 -1.75 57.03 74.11
CA THR A 580 -2.83 58.00 74.33
C THR A 580 -4.15 57.56 73.68
N HIS A 581 -5.28 58.05 74.19
CA HIS A 581 -6.58 57.90 73.54
C HIS A 581 -6.74 58.90 72.38
N THR A 582 -7.91 58.94 71.75
CA THR A 582 -8.15 59.79 70.58
C THR A 582 -8.18 61.29 70.90
N GLY A 583 -8.55 61.68 72.13
CA GLY A 583 -8.71 63.07 72.55
C GLY A 583 -7.44 63.91 72.37
N PRO A 584 -6.30 63.51 72.95
CA PRO A 584 -5.06 64.27 72.82
C PRO A 584 -4.57 64.35 71.37
N VAL A 585 -4.70 63.26 70.60
CA VAL A 585 -4.38 63.28 69.16
C VAL A 585 -5.26 64.26 68.40
N SER A 586 -6.56 64.31 68.70
CA SER A 586 -7.48 65.29 68.11
C SER A 586 -7.06 66.74 68.43
N ALA A 587 -6.72 67.04 69.69
CA ALA A 587 -6.20 68.35 70.07
C ALA A 587 -4.89 68.70 69.34
N TYR A 588 -3.98 67.74 69.19
CA TYR A 588 -2.73 67.94 68.47
C TYR A 588 -2.96 68.21 66.97
N LEU A 589 -3.82 67.44 66.31
CA LEU A 589 -4.20 67.69 64.91
C LEU A 589 -4.81 69.09 64.74
N ALA A 590 -5.70 69.51 65.65
CA ALA A 590 -6.25 70.87 65.66
C ALA A 590 -5.14 71.94 65.80
N SER A 591 -4.15 71.72 66.66
CA SER A 591 -3.02 72.65 66.86
C SER A 591 -2.15 72.82 65.60
N LYS A 592 -2.15 71.82 64.71
CA LYS A 592 -1.48 71.86 63.40
C LYS A 592 -2.35 72.45 62.29
N GLY A 593 -3.55 72.93 62.61
CA GLY A 593 -4.51 73.46 61.64
C GLY A 593 -5.14 72.37 60.76
N VAL A 594 -5.08 71.11 61.19
CA VAL A 594 -5.57 69.97 60.41
C VAL A 594 -7.01 69.65 60.80
N SER A 595 -7.91 69.75 59.82
CA SER A 595 -9.30 69.35 59.99
C SER A 595 -9.39 67.83 60.17
N HIS A 596 -10.16 67.38 61.15
CA HIS A 596 -10.30 65.96 61.45
C HIS A 596 -11.61 65.68 62.20
N ALA A 597 -12.03 64.42 62.27
CA ALA A 597 -13.18 63.99 63.05
C ALA A 597 -12.92 62.67 63.77
N ILE A 598 -13.24 62.62 65.06
CA ILE A 598 -13.30 61.37 65.81
C ILE A 598 -14.57 60.62 65.43
N LYS A 599 -14.45 59.33 65.17
CA LYS A 599 -15.56 58.41 64.89
C LYS A 599 -15.57 57.30 65.93
N THR A 600 -16.75 56.94 66.40
CA THR A 600 -17.01 55.85 67.36
C THR A 600 -18.25 55.09 66.90
N SER A 601 -18.33 53.80 67.19
CA SER A 601 -19.39 52.91 66.68
C SER A 601 -19.53 52.99 65.15
N TRP A 602 -18.40 53.20 64.48
CA TRP A 602 -18.34 53.43 63.04
C TRP A 602 -18.38 52.11 62.26
N ASN A 603 -18.45 52.19 60.92
CA ASN A 603 -18.49 51.02 60.05
C ASN A 603 -17.47 51.12 58.92
N VAL A 604 -17.09 49.95 58.39
CA VAL A 604 -16.06 49.82 57.36
C VAL A 604 -16.44 50.49 56.03
N ALA A 605 -17.72 50.53 55.65
CA ALA A 605 -18.14 51.13 54.39
C ALA A 605 -17.96 52.66 54.41
N ASP A 606 -18.35 53.32 55.50
CA ASP A 606 -18.09 54.75 55.67
C ASP A 606 -16.59 55.05 55.76
N LEU A 607 -15.83 54.19 56.43
CA LEU A 607 -14.37 54.31 56.48
C LEU A 607 -13.74 54.22 55.09
N ALA A 608 -14.11 53.22 54.30
CA ALA A 608 -13.61 53.06 52.94
C ALA A 608 -14.00 54.24 52.04
N ARG A 609 -15.21 54.81 52.21
CA ARG A 609 -15.63 56.04 51.52
C ARG A 609 -14.76 57.25 51.88
N GLU A 610 -14.31 57.38 53.12
CA GLU A 610 -13.39 58.47 53.50
C GLU A 610 -12.00 58.26 52.91
N VAL A 611 -11.50 57.03 52.92
CA VAL A 611 -10.22 56.68 52.27
C VAL A 611 -10.30 56.96 50.77
N GLU A 612 -11.40 56.59 50.10
CA GLU A 612 -11.66 56.87 48.68
C GLU A 612 -11.67 58.37 48.35
N LYS A 613 -12.12 59.22 49.29
CA LYS A 613 -12.05 60.69 49.17
C LYS A 613 -10.64 61.26 49.40
N GLY A 614 -9.64 60.43 49.69
CA GLY A 614 -8.28 60.88 49.99
C GLY A 614 -8.03 61.22 51.46
N ASN A 615 -8.86 60.74 52.39
CA ASN A 615 -8.72 61.00 53.82
C ASN A 615 -8.11 59.80 54.54
N PRO A 616 -6.87 59.88 55.08
CA PRO A 616 -6.29 58.80 55.85
C PRO A 616 -7.04 58.65 57.18
N VAL A 617 -7.20 57.39 57.61
CA VAL A 617 -7.95 57.05 58.83
C VAL A 617 -7.02 56.38 59.82
N ILE A 618 -6.83 56.99 60.98
CA ILE A 618 -6.06 56.41 62.09
C ILE A 618 -6.99 55.59 62.98
N LEU A 619 -6.66 54.32 63.19
CA LEU A 619 -7.46 53.40 64.00
C LEU A 619 -7.01 53.41 65.46
N TRP A 620 -7.95 53.16 66.37
CA TRP A 620 -7.66 52.65 67.71
C TRP A 620 -8.30 51.27 67.81
N TRP A 621 -7.48 50.23 67.96
CA TRP A 621 -7.97 48.86 68.04
C TRP A 621 -7.03 47.92 68.81
N TYR A 622 -7.30 46.62 68.78
CA TYR A 622 -6.49 45.60 69.45
C TYR A 622 -5.30 45.12 68.60
N ASN A 623 -4.11 45.02 69.17
CA ASN A 623 -2.92 44.51 68.47
C ASN A 623 -2.97 43.00 68.13
N ARG A 624 -3.91 42.24 68.71
CA ARG A 624 -4.08 40.77 68.58
C ARG A 624 -3.09 39.89 69.34
N TYR A 625 -2.16 40.46 70.10
CA TYR A 625 -1.11 39.69 70.79
C TYR A 625 -1.10 39.85 72.31
N SER A 626 -1.57 40.97 72.84
CA SER A 626 -1.48 41.22 74.29
C SER A 626 -2.55 40.49 75.08
N THR A 627 -2.14 39.62 76.00
CA THR A 627 -3.02 38.91 76.92
C THR A 627 -2.74 39.31 78.38
N PRO A 628 -3.76 39.46 79.25
CA PRO A 628 -5.20 39.32 78.97
C PRO A 628 -5.78 40.56 78.27
N MET A 629 -6.82 40.34 77.45
CA MET A 629 -7.64 41.43 76.89
C MET A 629 -8.49 42.07 77.99
N GLY A 630 -8.64 43.39 77.96
CA GLY A 630 -9.54 44.10 78.88
C GLY A 630 -9.02 45.46 79.31
N THR A 631 -9.77 46.12 80.18
CA THR A 631 -9.34 47.37 80.81
C THR A 631 -8.27 47.11 81.86
N LYS A 632 -7.39 48.09 82.04
CA LYS A 632 -6.43 48.18 83.14
C LYS A 632 -6.50 49.58 83.75
N ILE A 633 -6.14 49.71 85.03
CA ILE A 633 -5.98 51.01 85.67
C ILE A 633 -4.52 51.45 85.50
N LEU A 634 -4.32 52.64 84.96
CA LEU A 634 -2.99 53.26 84.79
C LEU A 634 -2.54 53.91 86.10
N PRO A 635 -1.24 54.21 86.29
CA PRO A 635 -0.71 54.79 87.53
C PRO A 635 -1.44 56.03 88.05
N GLY A 636 -2.05 56.85 87.17
CA GLY A 636 -2.85 58.02 87.54
C GLY A 636 -4.31 57.74 87.92
N GLY A 637 -4.74 56.48 87.97
CA GLY A 637 -6.13 56.10 88.26
C GLY A 637 -7.07 56.09 87.03
N TYR A 638 -6.54 56.37 85.83
CA TYR A 638 -7.31 56.40 84.59
C TYR A 638 -7.42 55.02 83.94
N THR A 639 -8.46 54.83 83.13
CA THR A 639 -8.68 53.59 82.37
C THR A 639 -7.74 53.53 81.17
N GLY A 640 -7.01 52.44 81.02
CA GLY A 640 -6.33 52.06 79.78
C GLY A 640 -6.81 50.70 79.27
N TYR A 641 -6.43 50.35 78.04
CA TYR A 641 -6.83 49.10 77.38
C TYR A 641 -5.61 48.23 77.05
N ASN A 642 -5.62 46.97 77.47
CA ASN A 642 -4.53 46.05 77.16
C ASN A 642 -4.45 45.77 75.66
N GLY A 643 -3.26 45.94 75.09
CA GLY A 643 -3.03 45.72 73.67
C GLY A 643 -3.63 46.77 72.74
N MET A 644 -4.02 47.95 73.25
CA MET A 644 -4.37 49.09 72.40
C MET A 644 -3.25 49.39 71.40
N HIS A 645 -3.64 49.61 70.15
CA HIS A 645 -2.73 49.86 69.05
C HIS A 645 -3.38 50.77 68.01
N SER A 646 -2.54 51.53 67.30
CA SER A 646 -2.97 52.40 66.22
C SER A 646 -2.26 52.06 64.91
N GLU A 647 -3.06 52.04 63.84
CA GLU A 647 -2.63 51.80 62.46
C GLU A 647 -3.33 52.80 61.55
N VAL A 648 -2.81 53.02 60.35
CA VAL A 648 -3.43 53.93 59.37
C VAL A 648 -4.02 53.13 58.22
N VAL A 649 -5.31 53.26 57.98
CA VAL A 649 -5.93 52.68 56.77
C VAL A 649 -5.53 53.51 55.57
N ARG A 650 -4.91 52.83 54.60
CA ARG A 650 -4.43 53.43 53.36
C ARG A 650 -5.25 53.04 52.14
N GLY A 651 -6.10 52.02 52.20
CA GLY A 651 -6.81 51.55 51.01
C GLY A 651 -7.73 50.37 51.25
N PHE A 652 -8.32 49.87 50.18
CA PHE A 652 -9.21 48.71 50.20
C PHE A 652 -9.25 47.98 48.84
N VAL A 653 -9.70 46.73 48.86
CA VAL A 653 -10.02 45.92 47.66
C VAL A 653 -11.53 45.73 47.59
N GLY A 654 -12.14 45.95 46.43
CA GLY A 654 -13.59 45.94 46.23
C GLY A 654 -14.17 47.37 46.11
N SER A 655 -15.48 47.52 46.30
CA SER A 655 -16.11 48.85 46.32
C SER A 655 -16.04 49.47 47.71
N SER A 656 -16.04 50.80 47.82
CA SER A 656 -16.10 51.49 49.12
C SER A 656 -17.41 51.22 49.88
N SER A 657 -18.49 50.86 49.17
CA SER A 657 -19.75 50.44 49.78
C SER A 657 -19.67 49.06 50.45
N ASN A 658 -18.79 48.18 49.98
CA ASN A 658 -18.62 46.83 50.52
C ASN A 658 -17.20 46.29 50.23
N PRO A 659 -16.17 46.79 50.93
CA PRO A 659 -14.79 46.39 50.67
C PRO A 659 -14.56 44.96 51.17
N SER A 660 -13.95 44.12 50.34
CA SER A 660 -13.60 42.74 50.69
C SER A 660 -12.36 42.69 51.59
N TYR A 661 -11.42 43.60 51.36
CA TYR A 661 -10.19 43.73 52.15
C TYR A 661 -9.85 45.19 52.46
N LEU A 662 -9.21 45.43 53.60
CA LEU A 662 -8.67 46.72 54.00
C LEU A 662 -7.15 46.65 54.00
N LEU A 663 -6.52 47.69 53.47
CA LEU A 663 -5.08 47.86 53.37
C LEU A 663 -4.63 48.88 54.42
N VAL A 664 -3.68 48.51 55.26
CA VAL A 664 -3.23 49.33 56.38
C VAL A 664 -1.72 49.49 56.40
N ASN A 665 -1.25 50.59 57.00
CA ASN A 665 0.13 50.79 57.42
C ASN A 665 0.21 50.62 58.94
N ASP A 666 0.95 49.61 59.38
CA ASP A 666 1.16 49.30 60.79
C ASP A 666 2.55 49.82 61.25
N PRO A 667 2.62 50.60 62.35
CA PRO A 667 3.90 51.11 62.90
C PRO A 667 4.94 50.04 63.29
N TRP A 668 4.50 48.83 63.60
CA TRP A 668 5.35 47.69 63.99
C TRP A 668 5.55 46.72 62.83
N ARG A 669 4.50 46.44 62.06
CA ARG A 669 4.45 45.31 61.12
C ARG A 669 4.53 45.72 59.65
N GLY A 670 4.54 47.02 59.35
CA GLY A 670 4.55 47.52 57.97
C GLY A 670 3.18 47.39 57.30
N GLN A 671 3.17 47.26 55.98
CA GLN A 671 1.93 47.25 55.21
C GLN A 671 1.22 45.89 55.30
N LEU A 672 -0.02 45.88 55.75
CA LEU A 672 -0.82 44.66 55.93
C LEU A 672 -2.16 44.74 55.19
N THR A 673 -2.73 43.57 54.89
CA THR A 673 -4.04 43.41 54.28
C THR A 673 -4.91 42.55 55.18
N TYR A 674 -6.10 43.04 55.53
CA TYR A 674 -7.06 42.32 56.37
C TYR A 674 -8.35 42.05 55.61
N SER A 675 -8.89 40.84 55.76
CA SER A 675 -10.27 40.59 55.35
C SER A 675 -11.22 41.48 56.15
N GLN A 676 -12.33 41.89 55.55
CA GLN A 676 -13.33 42.73 56.21
C GLN A 676 -13.78 42.15 57.57
N ALA A 677 -13.96 40.82 57.64
CA ALA A 677 -14.36 40.12 58.86
C ALA A 677 -13.32 40.24 59.98
N LEU A 678 -12.03 40.00 59.67
CA LEU A 678 -10.95 40.11 60.65
C LEU A 678 -10.72 41.57 61.07
N PHE A 679 -10.86 42.51 60.13
CA PHE A 679 -10.77 43.93 60.42
C PHE A 679 -11.84 44.35 61.42
N ASN A 680 -13.11 44.02 61.14
CA ASN A 680 -14.24 44.33 62.02
C ASN A 680 -14.10 43.71 63.41
N SER A 681 -13.69 42.44 63.50
CA SER A 681 -13.52 41.77 64.80
C SER A 681 -12.40 42.39 65.63
N THR A 682 -11.34 42.88 64.98
CA THR A 682 -10.23 43.56 65.67
C THR A 682 -10.62 44.98 66.11
N TRP A 683 -11.35 45.71 65.26
CA TRP A 683 -11.73 47.10 65.48
C TRP A 683 -12.83 47.27 66.54
N SER A 684 -13.71 46.27 66.69
CA SER A 684 -14.79 46.28 67.67
C SER A 684 -14.30 46.37 69.13
N TYR A 685 -13.06 45.93 69.41
CA TYR A 685 -12.46 45.95 70.74
C TYR A 685 -12.49 47.34 71.39
N LEU A 686 -12.29 48.39 70.60
CA LEU A 686 -12.36 49.79 71.05
C LEU A 686 -13.54 50.50 70.38
N ASN A 687 -14.69 49.82 70.30
CA ASN A 687 -15.96 50.37 69.80
C ASN A 687 -15.81 51.05 68.42
N TYR A 688 -15.07 50.43 67.50
CA TYR A 688 -14.88 50.94 66.14
C TYR A 688 -14.39 52.39 66.10
N THR A 689 -13.42 52.70 66.97
CA THR A 689 -12.91 54.07 67.16
C THR A 689 -11.81 54.40 66.15
N ALA A 690 -11.91 55.58 65.53
CA ALA A 690 -10.91 56.08 64.59
C ALA A 690 -10.91 57.62 64.53
N ILE A 691 -9.86 58.18 63.94
CA ILE A 691 -9.78 59.58 63.55
C ILE A 691 -9.64 59.65 62.03
N VAL A 692 -10.57 60.34 61.37
CA VAL A 692 -10.48 60.70 59.95
C VAL A 692 -9.75 62.02 59.85
N VAL A 693 -8.71 62.11 59.01
CA VAL A 693 -7.92 63.32 58.80
C VAL A 693 -8.26 63.90 57.42
N TYR A 694 -8.80 65.11 57.38
CA TYR A 694 -9.30 65.77 56.15
C TYR A 694 -8.22 66.55 55.40
#